data_AF-A0A8S1DHQ1-F1
#
_entry.id   AF-A0A8S1DHQ1-F1
#
_cell.length_a   1.000
_cell.length_b   1.000
_cell.length_c   1.000
_cell.angle_alpha   90.00
_cell.angle_beta   90.00
_cell.angle_gamma   90.00
#
_symmetry.space_group_name_H-M   'P 1'
#
loop_
_entity.id
_entity.type
_entity.pdbx_description
1 polymer ?
#
loop_
_entity_poly.entity_id
_entity_poly.type
_entity_poly.pdbx_seq_one_letter_code
_entity_poly.pdbx_strand_id
1 'polypeptide(L)'
;MVDWRQAILTPPAYRVGSSTLRLQMRFVAAVVAVGAFLLVLLYFSTSNRGHLRPAVVLPPPSPSPQEEAGPNLSYPLTRPLVGRGQLTYVIGIIADLDTAAAEADGRSWKSLFLRGRLTWTPASRSVAVTWDANPLEIKGQLAAGGRGMELSELVTFNGKLLTADDRTGVIYQILDHSGQKPRVVPWVLLADGDGRAGKGFKSEWATFANGRLWVGGLGKEWTTSKGELVNYDPMWVKRVAPDGGVEHVDWSKNYEKIRHACGISFPGYLIHEAVNWSERHKRWFFLPRRASKERYDEKKDEHMGTNLLITADAAFQDIQVSEVGSLVPSHGFSSFKFLPGTDDEVIVALKSEEDQGKSATYLTVFTVKGEVLYAETKLAAVSTLATQLIPRGISTVHSPATMASLALRYSRLFGQLGRATYGVQANSAFSTAVASAQYSQAPVSKPKGRTTCTLIPGDGVGPELIDSVIEVFKAAGVPIDFERYFLSEVHPELSAPLEEVATSIAKNGICLKGILTTPDYSRTGELQTLNMKLRKRLDLYAHVVHVKSLPGSSRHQNVDTIVIREQTEGEYSALEHTTVKGVVECLKVVTRKNSERIAKFAFDYATKHNRKKVTAVHKANIMKLGDGLFLKSCEAVAELYPKIKFESMIVDNCTMQFVSNPRQFDVCVMPNLYGNIITNLAAGLVGGAGLVAGASFSHKCVLFEQGARHTYGEAVGKNVANPTAMLLTSANLLSHVNLQYYGDMVRNAVEMVLKAGKVRTKDLGGQATTKQFTMAVIRNMERY
;
A
#
# COMPACT_ATOMS: atom_id res chain seq x y z
N MET A 1 -38.78 14.30 18.71
CA MET A 1 -37.73 13.27 18.49
C MET A 1 -38.03 12.13 19.43
N VAL A 2 -38.39 10.97 18.88
CA VAL A 2 -38.72 9.77 19.65
C VAL A 2 -37.41 9.18 20.21
N ASP A 3 -37.36 8.97 21.52
CA ASP A 3 -36.20 8.45 22.24
C ASP A 3 -35.89 7.02 21.79
N TRP A 4 -34.75 6.83 21.13
CA TRP A 4 -34.25 5.54 20.63
C TRP A 4 -34.11 4.47 21.73
N ARG A 5 -34.11 4.87 23.01
CA ARG A 5 -34.07 3.96 24.16
C ARG A 5 -35.36 3.14 24.30
N GLN A 6 -36.51 3.65 23.84
CA GLN A 6 -37.76 2.88 23.81
C GLN A 6 -37.69 1.67 22.87
N ALA A 7 -36.94 1.77 21.77
CA ALA A 7 -36.76 0.66 20.83
C ALA A 7 -35.94 -0.49 21.41
N ILE A 8 -35.08 -0.23 22.39
CA ILE A 8 -34.25 -1.24 23.08
C ILE A 8 -35.03 -1.94 24.21
N LEU A 9 -35.99 -1.23 24.80
CA LEU A 9 -36.83 -1.76 25.89
C LEU A 9 -38.05 -2.55 25.40
N THR A 10 -38.34 -2.50 24.09
CA THR A 10 -39.43 -3.28 23.51
C THR A 10 -38.95 -4.73 23.33
N PRO A 11 -39.53 -5.73 24.04
CA PRO A 11 -39.09 -7.11 23.89
C PRO A 11 -39.37 -7.57 22.44
N PRO A 12 -38.40 -8.19 21.74
CA PRO A 12 -38.70 -8.82 20.47
C PRO A 12 -39.72 -9.94 20.71
N ALA A 13 -40.81 -9.93 19.94
CA ALA A 13 -41.78 -11.01 19.94
C ALA A 13 -41.12 -12.27 19.34
N TYR A 14 -40.44 -13.04 20.17
CA TYR A 14 -39.91 -14.35 19.81
C TYR A 14 -40.18 -15.35 20.93
N ARG A 15 -41.12 -16.27 20.68
CA ARG A 15 -41.35 -17.45 21.51
C ARG A 15 -40.21 -18.43 21.31
N VAL A 16 -39.41 -18.65 22.34
CA VAL A 16 -38.53 -19.81 22.47
C VAL A 16 -39.21 -20.81 23.40
N GLY A 17 -39.30 -22.06 22.94
CA GLY A 17 -39.85 -23.18 23.71
C GLY A 17 -39.16 -23.36 25.06
N SER A 18 -39.95 -23.76 26.05
CA SER A 18 -39.53 -24.02 27.42
C SER A 18 -38.38 -25.03 27.49
N SER A 19 -37.20 -24.56 27.91
CA SER A 19 -36.21 -25.42 28.58
C SER A 19 -36.10 -24.96 30.03
N THR A 20 -36.42 -25.87 30.94
CA THR A 20 -36.43 -25.65 32.38
C THR A 20 -34.99 -25.48 32.89
N LEU A 21 -34.61 -24.25 33.23
CA LEU A 21 -33.33 -23.93 33.87
C LEU A 21 -33.37 -24.38 35.33
N ARG A 22 -32.65 -25.45 35.66
CA ARG A 22 -32.43 -25.88 37.06
C ARG A 22 -31.27 -25.08 37.65
N LEU A 23 -31.59 -24.09 38.48
CA LEU A 23 -30.61 -23.33 39.26
C LEU A 23 -29.93 -24.24 40.29
N GLN A 24 -28.63 -24.53 40.12
CA GLN A 24 -27.85 -25.20 41.15
C GLN A 24 -27.37 -24.17 42.18
N MET A 25 -28.07 -24.09 43.31
CA MET A 25 -27.79 -23.16 44.42
C MET A 25 -26.34 -23.19 44.93
N ARG A 26 -25.63 -24.31 44.75
CA ARG A 26 -24.21 -24.45 45.11
C ARG A 26 -23.28 -23.57 44.27
N PHE A 27 -23.61 -23.35 43.00
CA PHE A 27 -22.80 -22.50 42.12
C PHE A 27 -22.95 -21.01 42.48
N VAL A 28 -24.18 -20.60 42.78
CA VAL A 28 -24.47 -19.22 43.22
C VAL A 28 -23.76 -18.90 44.54
N ALA A 29 -23.77 -19.84 45.49
CA ALA A 29 -23.07 -19.67 46.77
C ALA A 29 -21.54 -19.53 46.60
N ALA A 30 -20.93 -20.29 45.67
CA ALA A 30 -19.51 -20.20 45.38
C ALA A 30 -19.12 -18.83 44.79
N VAL A 31 -19.93 -18.30 43.88
CA VAL A 31 -19.69 -16.98 43.26
C VAL A 31 -19.76 -15.86 44.31
N VAL A 32 -20.72 -15.93 45.23
CA VAL A 32 -20.86 -14.93 46.31
C VAL A 32 -19.68 -15.00 47.28
N ALA A 33 -19.20 -16.19 47.63
CA ALA A 33 -18.06 -16.36 48.54
C ALA A 33 -16.75 -15.79 47.94
N VAL A 34 -16.51 -16.02 46.64
CA VAL A 34 -15.34 -15.47 45.94
C VAL A 34 -15.40 -13.93 45.86
N GLY A 35 -16.58 -13.38 45.61
CA GLY A 35 -16.79 -11.92 45.59
C GLY A 35 -16.52 -11.26 46.96
N ALA A 36 -16.99 -11.88 48.04
CA ALA A 36 -16.75 -11.38 49.40
C ALA A 36 -15.26 -11.41 49.77
N PHE A 37 -14.54 -12.46 49.38
CA PHE A 37 -13.10 -12.59 49.65
C PHE A 37 -12.26 -11.51 48.94
N LEU A 38 -12.60 -11.17 47.70
CA LEU A 38 -11.91 -10.13 46.94
C LEU A 38 -12.14 -8.73 47.52
N LEU A 39 -13.33 -8.47 48.07
CA LEU A 39 -13.64 -7.20 48.74
C LEU A 39 -12.86 -7.03 50.05
N VAL A 40 -12.65 -8.12 50.79
CA VAL A 40 -11.83 -8.11 52.01
C VAL A 40 -10.35 -7.84 51.69
N LEU A 41 -9.81 -8.44 50.62
CA LEU A 41 -8.43 -8.19 50.18
C LEU A 41 -8.19 -6.73 49.75
N LEU A 42 -9.15 -6.11 49.08
CA LEU A 42 -9.08 -4.70 48.69
C LEU A 42 -9.15 -3.75 49.90
N TYR A 43 -9.90 -4.12 50.94
CA TYR A 43 -9.99 -3.35 52.17
C TYR A 43 -8.67 -3.35 52.97
N PHE A 44 -7.96 -4.48 53.02
CA PHE A 44 -6.67 -4.56 53.72
C PHE A 44 -5.48 -4.01 52.93
N SER A 45 -5.57 -3.90 51.61
CA SER A 45 -4.49 -3.38 50.75
C SER A 45 -4.34 -1.85 50.79
N THR A 46 -5.32 -1.11 51.28
CA THR A 46 -5.33 0.37 51.24
C THR A 46 -4.87 1.04 52.53
N SER A 47 -4.59 0.26 53.59
CA SER A 47 -4.24 0.81 54.92
C SER A 47 -2.73 0.85 55.21
N ASN A 48 -1.85 0.48 54.26
CA ASN A 48 -0.40 0.46 54.52
C ASN A 48 0.41 0.92 53.31
N ARG A 49 0.82 2.19 53.29
CA ARG A 49 2.10 2.67 52.73
C ARG A 49 2.31 4.17 52.98
N GLY A 50 2.98 4.45 54.10
CA GLY A 50 3.70 5.70 54.33
C GLY A 50 5.11 5.64 53.74
N HIS A 51 5.54 6.79 53.22
CA HIS A 51 6.91 7.30 53.01
C HIS A 51 8.03 6.41 52.46
N LEU A 52 8.48 6.72 51.22
CA LEU A 52 9.88 6.56 50.79
C LEU A 52 10.37 7.75 49.95
N ARG A 53 11.65 8.07 50.17
CA ARG A 53 12.47 9.23 49.77
C ARG A 53 12.96 9.17 48.30
N PRO A 54 13.50 10.28 47.74
CA PRO A 54 13.67 10.46 46.30
C PRO A 54 14.94 9.78 45.76
N ALA A 55 14.84 9.19 44.56
CA ALA A 55 15.94 8.59 43.83
C ALA A 55 16.58 9.58 42.86
N VAL A 56 17.91 9.54 42.84
CA VAL A 56 18.87 10.40 42.13
C VAL A 56 18.74 10.25 40.61
N VAL A 57 18.77 11.38 39.89
CA VAL A 57 18.80 11.48 38.43
C VAL A 57 20.23 11.28 37.94
N LEU A 58 20.47 10.26 37.10
CA LEU A 58 21.70 10.15 36.31
C LEU A 58 21.47 10.73 34.89
N PRO A 59 22.44 11.48 34.32
CA PRO A 59 22.30 12.08 33.01
C PRO A 59 22.49 11.06 31.87
N PRO A 60 21.93 11.31 30.67
CA PRO A 60 21.98 10.39 29.54
C PRO A 60 23.40 10.28 28.95
N PRO A 61 23.78 9.13 28.38
CA PRO A 61 25.11 8.94 27.81
C PRO A 61 25.25 9.72 26.49
N SER A 62 26.41 10.36 26.33
CA SER A 62 26.86 11.04 25.13
C SER A 62 27.13 10.05 23.99
N PRO A 63 26.83 10.40 22.71
CA PRO A 63 27.06 9.50 21.59
C PRO A 63 28.55 9.47 21.19
N SER A 64 29.09 8.27 20.99
CA SER A 64 30.39 8.02 20.39
C SER A 64 30.37 8.23 18.87
N PRO A 65 31.42 8.79 18.26
CA PRO A 65 31.47 9.04 16.83
C PRO A 65 32.11 7.86 16.08
N GLN A 66 31.34 7.17 15.24
CA GLN A 66 31.73 6.69 13.90
C GLN A 66 30.70 5.69 13.34
N GLU A 67 30.50 5.79 12.02
CA GLU A 67 29.70 4.95 11.12
C GLU A 67 28.17 5.14 11.11
N GLU A 68 27.70 6.15 10.37
CA GLU A 68 26.64 5.94 9.36
C GLU A 68 26.83 6.93 8.20
N ALA A 69 27.14 6.41 7.02
CA ALA A 69 26.95 7.14 5.77
C ALA A 69 25.53 6.84 5.23
N GLY A 70 24.60 7.78 5.44
CA GLY A 70 23.25 7.85 4.86
C GLY A 70 22.46 9.00 5.52
N PRO A 71 21.49 9.71 4.89
CA PRO A 71 20.69 9.35 3.71
C PRO A 71 20.76 10.39 2.57
N ASN A 72 20.89 9.94 1.32
CA ASN A 72 20.79 10.81 0.16
C ASN A 72 19.39 10.64 -0.44
N LEU A 73 18.53 11.68 -0.50
CA LEU A 73 17.29 11.81 -1.32
C LEU A 73 16.44 13.03 -0.87
N SER A 74 16.49 14.28 -1.37
CA SER A 74 17.24 14.95 -2.43
C SER A 74 16.75 16.41 -2.46
N TYR A 75 17.56 17.37 -1.96
CA TYR A 75 17.37 18.82 -2.14
C TYR A 75 18.74 19.55 -2.06
N PRO A 76 19.17 20.30 -3.09
CA PRO A 76 19.05 20.03 -4.52
C PRO A 76 20.29 19.26 -5.00
N LEU A 77 20.11 18.01 -5.45
CA LEU A 77 21.20 17.17 -5.99
C LEU A 77 21.33 17.25 -7.51
N THR A 78 20.84 18.32 -8.13
CA THR A 78 21.10 18.55 -9.55
C THR A 78 22.54 19.00 -9.70
N ARG A 79 23.42 18.07 -10.11
CA ARG A 79 24.81 18.42 -10.42
C ARG A 79 24.81 19.54 -11.48
N PRO A 80 25.47 20.68 -11.22
CA PRO A 80 25.61 21.73 -12.22
C PRO A 80 26.40 21.22 -13.42
N LEU A 81 26.18 21.86 -14.57
CA LEU A 81 27.11 21.85 -15.67
C LEU A 81 28.33 22.69 -15.28
N VAL A 82 29.48 22.04 -15.12
CA VAL A 82 30.74 22.71 -14.82
C VAL A 82 31.47 23.02 -16.13
N GLY A 83 31.79 24.28 -16.37
CA GLY A 83 32.56 24.70 -17.55
C GLY A 83 33.30 26.01 -17.32
N ARG A 84 34.60 26.07 -17.64
CA ARG A 84 35.46 27.28 -17.54
C ARG A 84 35.29 28.09 -16.23
N GLY A 85 35.13 27.43 -15.08
CA GLY A 85 34.94 28.09 -13.79
C GLY A 85 33.52 28.62 -13.52
N GLN A 86 32.55 28.26 -14.37
CA GLN A 86 31.13 28.57 -14.21
C GLN A 86 30.34 27.31 -13.86
N LEU A 87 29.29 27.50 -13.07
CA LEU A 87 28.32 26.47 -12.67
C LEU A 87 26.96 26.82 -13.28
N THR A 88 26.50 26.02 -14.24
CA THR A 88 25.19 26.22 -14.87
C THR A 88 24.17 25.20 -14.37
N TYR A 89 23.05 25.69 -13.87
CA TYR A 89 21.92 24.91 -13.35
C TYR A 89 20.74 25.00 -14.30
N VAL A 90 19.97 23.92 -14.38
CA VAL A 90 18.66 23.95 -15.05
C VAL A 90 17.63 24.37 -14.01
N ILE A 91 16.87 25.42 -14.32
CA ILE A 91 15.80 25.94 -13.48
C ILE A 91 14.45 25.78 -14.17
N GLY A 92 13.41 25.67 -13.37
CA GLY A 92 12.03 25.62 -13.78
C GLY A 92 11.22 26.63 -12.99
N ILE A 93 10.21 27.19 -13.64
CA ILE A 93 9.17 27.97 -12.99
C ILE A 93 7.81 27.44 -13.43
N ILE A 94 6.82 27.54 -12.55
CA ILE A 94 5.46 27.09 -12.78
C ILE A 94 4.50 28.24 -12.59
N ALA A 95 3.42 28.23 -13.37
CA ALA A 95 2.46 29.31 -13.43
C ALA A 95 1.19 29.00 -12.67
N ASP A 96 0.65 30.03 -12.05
CA ASP A 96 -0.74 30.07 -11.67
C ASP A 96 -1.48 30.91 -12.71
N LEU A 97 -2.48 30.30 -13.33
CA LEU A 97 -3.30 30.94 -14.35
C LEU A 97 -4.65 31.38 -13.79
N ASP A 98 -4.89 31.18 -12.49
CA ASP A 98 -6.16 31.47 -11.84
C ASP A 98 -7.34 30.91 -12.67
N THR A 99 -8.30 31.77 -13.01
CA THR A 99 -9.49 31.43 -13.79
C THR A 99 -9.19 31.08 -15.24
N ALA A 100 -8.02 31.46 -15.77
CA ALA A 100 -7.57 31.09 -17.12
C ALA A 100 -6.99 29.67 -17.20
N ALA A 101 -6.92 28.95 -16.07
CA ALA A 101 -6.51 27.55 -16.05
C ALA A 101 -7.54 26.63 -16.74
N ALA A 102 -8.83 26.98 -16.72
CA ALA A 102 -9.89 26.13 -17.27
C ALA A 102 -9.82 26.05 -18.81
N GLU A 103 -9.85 24.83 -19.35
CA GLU A 103 -9.86 24.59 -20.79
C GLU A 103 -11.29 24.56 -21.36
N ALA A 104 -11.39 24.74 -22.68
CA ALA A 104 -12.68 24.79 -23.39
C ALA A 104 -13.53 23.52 -23.28
N ASP A 105 -12.94 22.39 -22.87
CA ASP A 105 -13.65 21.13 -22.69
C ASP A 105 -14.47 21.05 -21.38
N GLY A 106 -14.28 22.03 -20.48
CA GLY A 106 -14.95 22.11 -19.17
C GLY A 106 -14.59 20.97 -18.21
N ARG A 107 -13.54 20.20 -18.49
CA ARG A 107 -13.14 19.00 -17.74
C ARG A 107 -11.65 18.96 -17.43
N SER A 108 -10.87 19.86 -18.02
CA SER A 108 -9.45 19.95 -17.78
C SER A 108 -9.04 21.37 -17.42
N TRP A 109 -7.96 21.42 -16.62
CA TRP A 109 -7.29 22.65 -16.25
C TRP A 109 -5.82 22.53 -16.64
N LYS A 110 -5.20 23.66 -16.96
CA LYS A 110 -3.80 23.72 -17.35
C LYS A 110 -3.00 24.72 -16.52
N SER A 111 -1.71 24.48 -16.48
CA SER A 111 -0.69 25.41 -16.01
C SER A 111 0.49 25.42 -16.99
N LEU A 112 1.33 26.45 -16.90
CA LEU A 112 2.52 26.62 -17.72
C LEU A 112 3.77 26.31 -16.90
N PHE A 113 4.68 25.54 -17.51
CA PHE A 113 5.97 25.18 -16.96
C PHE A 113 7.08 25.72 -17.88
N LEU A 114 7.76 26.78 -17.45
CA LEU A 114 8.86 27.39 -18.19
C LEU A 114 10.21 26.92 -17.64
N ARG A 115 11.12 26.57 -18.53
CA ARG A 115 12.48 26.14 -18.17
C ARG A 115 13.49 27.21 -18.52
N GLY A 116 14.59 27.22 -17.79
CA GLY A 116 15.71 28.10 -18.04
C GLY A 116 17.02 27.50 -17.56
N ARG A 117 18.07 28.29 -17.71
CA ARG A 117 19.41 28.02 -17.20
C ARG A 117 19.89 29.21 -16.40
N LEU A 118 20.42 28.94 -15.22
CA LEU A 118 21.07 29.91 -14.37
C LEU A 118 22.55 29.56 -14.31
N THR A 119 23.42 30.51 -14.66
CA THR A 119 24.88 30.36 -14.62
C THR A 119 25.45 31.21 -13.50
N TRP A 120 26.14 30.55 -12.57
CA TRP A 120 26.85 31.17 -11.46
C TRP A 120 28.35 31.14 -11.72
N THR A 121 29.01 32.28 -11.54
CA THR A 121 30.47 32.38 -11.65
C THR A 121 31.05 32.74 -10.28
N PRO A 122 31.56 31.76 -9.51
CA PRO A 122 32.06 31.99 -8.15
C PRO A 122 33.13 33.09 -8.07
N ALA A 123 34.07 33.11 -9.03
CA ALA A 123 35.21 34.03 -9.02
C ALA A 123 34.80 35.52 -9.08
N SER A 124 33.80 35.86 -9.90
CA SER A 124 33.29 37.22 -10.06
C SER A 124 32.02 37.50 -9.24
N ARG A 125 31.52 36.50 -8.50
CA ARG A 125 30.22 36.51 -7.80
C ARG A 125 29.06 37.00 -8.69
N SER A 126 29.07 36.62 -9.97
CA SER A 126 28.09 37.08 -10.96
C SER A 126 27.14 35.96 -11.39
N VAL A 127 25.90 36.34 -11.70
CA VAL A 127 24.84 35.43 -12.16
C VAL A 127 24.36 35.86 -13.55
N ALA A 128 24.07 34.89 -14.40
CA ALA A 128 23.38 35.09 -15.67
C ALA A 128 22.22 34.10 -15.79
N VAL A 129 21.07 34.55 -16.33
CA VAL A 129 19.88 33.71 -16.51
C VAL A 129 19.42 33.76 -17.96
N THR A 130 19.10 32.60 -18.52
CA THR A 130 18.54 32.47 -19.87
C THR A 130 17.32 31.55 -19.83
N TRP A 131 16.25 31.89 -20.52
CA TRP A 131 15.01 31.11 -20.56
C TRP A 131 14.83 30.41 -21.90
N ASP A 132 14.17 29.25 -21.88
CA ASP A 132 13.70 28.60 -23.10
C ASP A 132 12.61 29.47 -23.77
N ALA A 133 12.51 29.42 -25.10
CA ALA A 133 11.65 30.34 -25.85
C ALA A 133 10.14 30.16 -25.59
N ASN A 134 9.68 28.95 -25.30
CA ASN A 134 8.27 28.64 -25.12
C ASN A 134 8.04 27.87 -23.80
N PRO A 135 7.05 28.27 -22.98
CA PRO A 135 6.61 27.47 -21.85
C PRO A 135 5.94 26.18 -22.32
N LEU A 136 6.03 25.13 -21.50
CA LEU A 136 5.36 23.85 -21.72
C LEU A 136 4.03 23.82 -20.98
N GLU A 137 2.99 23.24 -21.59
CA GLU A 137 1.71 23.03 -20.89
C GLU A 137 1.74 21.75 -20.05
N ILE A 138 1.19 21.82 -18.84
CA ILE A 138 0.83 20.68 -18.00
C ILE A 138 -0.67 20.72 -17.73
N LYS A 139 -1.33 19.55 -17.79
CA LYS A 139 -2.79 19.45 -17.69
C LYS A 139 -3.22 18.47 -16.60
N GLY A 140 -4.25 18.84 -15.85
CA GLY A 140 -4.90 18.04 -14.82
C GLY A 140 -6.42 17.98 -15.04
N GLN A 141 -7.07 17.05 -14.34
CA GLN A 141 -8.53 16.84 -14.42
C GLN A 141 -9.23 16.99 -13.06
N LEU A 142 -8.47 17.22 -11.98
CA LEU A 142 -9.05 17.46 -10.66
C LEU A 142 -9.27 18.95 -10.48
N ALA A 143 -10.41 19.30 -9.87
CA ALA A 143 -10.78 20.66 -9.56
C ALA A 143 -11.64 20.73 -8.30
N ALA A 144 -11.57 21.87 -7.62
CA ALA A 144 -12.40 22.22 -6.48
C ALA A 144 -13.10 23.55 -6.78
N GLY A 145 -14.43 23.56 -6.78
CA GLY A 145 -15.22 24.74 -7.15
C GLY A 145 -14.98 25.22 -8.59
N GLY A 146 -14.73 24.29 -9.53
CA GLY A 146 -14.49 24.60 -10.95
C GLY A 146 -13.10 25.16 -11.27
N ARG A 147 -12.18 25.16 -10.30
CA ARG A 147 -10.79 25.63 -10.41
C ARG A 147 -9.82 24.50 -10.06
N GLY A 148 -8.68 24.44 -10.75
CA GLY A 148 -7.64 23.43 -10.54
C GLY A 148 -6.40 23.76 -11.36
N MET A 149 -5.28 23.09 -11.08
CA MET A 149 -3.96 23.41 -11.67
C MET A 149 -3.46 24.81 -11.34
N GLU A 150 -3.84 25.34 -10.18
CA GLU A 150 -3.32 26.60 -9.62
C GLU A 150 -2.12 26.26 -8.73
N LEU A 151 -0.94 26.25 -9.34
CA LEU A 151 0.24 25.60 -8.81
C LEU A 151 1.17 26.58 -8.11
N SER A 152 1.29 26.47 -6.79
CA SER A 152 1.93 27.51 -5.96
C SER A 152 3.41 27.29 -5.66
N GLU A 153 3.90 26.04 -5.71
CA GLU A 153 5.32 25.74 -5.45
C GLU A 153 5.84 24.62 -6.35
N LEU A 154 7.16 24.62 -6.59
CA LEU A 154 7.90 23.56 -7.25
C LEU A 154 9.03 23.08 -6.33
N VAL A 155 9.03 21.80 -5.96
CA VAL A 155 9.94 21.24 -4.95
C VAL A 155 10.39 19.84 -5.32
N THR A 156 11.62 19.47 -4.96
CA THR A 156 12.12 18.10 -5.13
C THR A 156 12.10 17.38 -3.79
N PHE A 157 11.46 16.22 -3.76
CA PHE A 157 11.36 15.38 -2.57
C PHE A 157 11.32 13.90 -2.95
N ASN A 158 12.13 13.08 -2.28
CA ASN A 158 12.20 11.63 -2.51
C ASN A 158 12.39 11.26 -4.00
N GLY A 159 13.29 11.97 -4.70
CA GLY A 159 13.56 11.77 -6.13
C GLY A 159 12.46 12.24 -7.09
N LYS A 160 11.39 12.87 -6.60
CA LYS A 160 10.27 13.37 -7.40
C LYS A 160 10.34 14.89 -7.53
N LEU A 161 9.99 15.41 -8.70
CA LEU A 161 9.63 16.83 -8.86
C LEU A 161 8.15 16.98 -8.56
N LEU A 162 7.82 17.79 -7.56
CA LEU A 162 6.48 17.93 -7.01
C LEU A 162 6.00 19.37 -7.12
N THR A 163 4.69 19.53 -7.18
CA THR A 163 4.02 20.82 -7.13
C THR A 163 2.66 20.68 -6.44
N ALA A 164 2.22 21.69 -5.70
CA ALA A 164 0.98 21.66 -4.96
C ALA A 164 -0.05 22.60 -5.60
N ASP A 165 -1.30 22.13 -5.68
CA ASP A 165 -2.44 22.89 -6.16
C ASP A 165 -3.21 23.48 -4.97
N ASP A 166 -3.28 24.80 -4.88
CA ASP A 166 -3.81 25.52 -3.72
C ASP A 166 -5.35 25.58 -3.66
N ARG A 167 -6.02 25.10 -4.72
CA ARG A 167 -7.47 24.96 -4.78
C ARG A 167 -7.89 23.58 -4.34
N THR A 168 -7.28 22.57 -4.94
CA THR A 168 -7.64 21.17 -4.68
C THR A 168 -6.95 20.61 -3.46
N GLY A 169 -5.83 21.20 -3.03
CA GLY A 169 -4.93 20.65 -2.01
C GLY A 169 -4.10 19.47 -2.52
N VAL A 170 -4.13 19.16 -3.81
CA VAL A 170 -3.41 18.02 -4.37
C VAL A 170 -1.95 18.37 -4.59
N ILE A 171 -1.04 17.57 -4.02
CA ILE A 171 0.36 17.52 -4.45
C ILE A 171 0.43 16.60 -5.67
N TYR A 172 0.88 17.16 -6.79
CA TYR A 172 1.18 16.44 -8.01
C TYR A 172 2.66 16.09 -8.11
N GLN A 173 2.96 14.93 -8.69
CA GLN A 173 4.27 14.63 -9.25
C GLN A 173 4.31 15.04 -10.72
N ILE A 174 5.33 15.80 -11.10
CA ILE A 174 5.63 16.13 -12.50
C ILE A 174 6.55 15.05 -13.08
N LEU A 175 6.02 14.29 -14.03
CA LEU A 175 6.75 13.31 -14.82
C LEU A 175 7.21 13.94 -16.14
N ASP A 176 8.27 13.37 -16.72
CA ASP A 176 8.78 13.73 -18.05
C ASP A 176 9.14 15.24 -18.18
N HIS A 177 9.51 15.89 -17.06
CA HIS A 177 9.82 17.32 -17.00
C HIS A 177 11.04 17.75 -17.85
N SER A 178 11.93 16.82 -18.20
CA SER A 178 13.03 17.04 -19.13
C SER A 178 12.63 16.87 -20.60
N GLY A 179 11.45 16.33 -20.88
CA GLY A 179 10.92 16.11 -22.23
C GLY A 179 10.19 17.34 -22.81
N GLN A 180 9.45 17.12 -23.89
CA GLN A 180 8.63 18.16 -24.55
C GLN A 180 7.16 18.15 -24.09
N LYS A 181 6.74 17.11 -23.34
CA LYS A 181 5.35 16.94 -22.87
C LYS A 181 5.34 16.48 -21.41
N PRO A 182 5.63 17.38 -20.46
CA PRO A 182 5.50 17.08 -19.04
C PRO A 182 4.06 16.71 -18.69
N ARG A 183 3.88 15.83 -17.71
CA ARG A 183 2.55 15.43 -17.23
C ARG A 183 2.52 15.36 -15.71
N VAL A 184 1.36 15.65 -15.14
CA VAL A 184 1.16 15.62 -13.69
C VAL A 184 0.38 14.37 -13.28
N VAL A 185 0.73 13.80 -12.13
CA VAL A 185 0.02 12.68 -11.51
C VAL A 185 -0.29 13.04 -10.06
N PRO A 186 -1.56 12.97 -9.60
CA PRO A 186 -1.91 13.21 -8.20
C PRO A 186 -1.14 12.24 -7.29
N TRP A 187 -0.57 12.76 -6.20
CA TRP A 187 0.17 11.95 -5.23
C TRP A 187 -0.45 11.99 -3.84
N VAL A 188 -0.62 13.18 -3.25
CA VAL A 188 -1.14 13.36 -1.88
C VAL A 188 -2.20 14.45 -1.89
N LEU A 189 -3.28 14.26 -1.13
CA LEU A 189 -4.30 15.29 -0.90
C LEU A 189 -4.08 15.93 0.47
N LEU A 190 -4.04 17.25 0.51
CA LEU A 190 -3.92 18.04 1.73
C LEU A 190 -5.27 18.69 2.05
N ALA A 191 -5.86 18.33 3.18
CA ALA A 191 -7.03 19.01 3.74
C ALA A 191 -6.61 20.31 4.45
N ASP A 192 -7.48 21.34 4.43
CA ASP A 192 -7.21 22.63 5.07
C ASP A 192 -7.09 22.53 6.61
N GLY A 193 -6.46 23.52 7.26
CA GLY A 193 -6.41 23.66 8.72
C GLY A 193 -5.81 22.46 9.48
N ASP A 194 -6.51 21.94 10.47
CA ASP A 194 -6.07 20.80 11.29
C ASP A 194 -6.21 19.42 10.60
N GLY A 195 -6.63 19.41 9.34
CA GLY A 195 -6.87 18.20 8.55
C GLY A 195 -8.32 17.71 8.57
N ARG A 196 -9.23 18.39 9.29
CA ARG A 196 -10.66 18.01 9.35
C ARG A 196 -11.55 18.84 8.41
N ALA A 197 -10.98 19.83 7.72
CA ALA A 197 -11.72 20.65 6.77
C ALA A 197 -12.04 19.87 5.48
N GLY A 198 -13.26 20.03 4.96
CA GLY A 198 -13.66 19.46 3.66
C GLY A 198 -13.13 20.22 2.44
N LYS A 199 -12.33 21.25 2.66
CA LYS A 199 -11.72 22.11 1.64
C LYS A 199 -10.26 21.69 1.43
N GLY A 200 -9.77 21.79 0.19
CA GLY A 200 -8.36 21.63 -0.13
C GLY A 200 -7.50 22.67 0.59
N PHE A 201 -6.32 22.26 1.03
CA PHE A 201 -5.36 23.14 1.68
C PHE A 201 -4.83 24.17 0.68
N LYS A 202 -4.89 25.45 1.06
CA LYS A 202 -4.28 26.53 0.28
C LYS A 202 -2.77 26.52 0.53
N SER A 203 -2.04 25.76 -0.28
CA SER A 203 -0.58 25.67 -0.23
C SER A 203 0.04 26.91 -0.86
N GLU A 204 0.93 27.58 -0.14
CA GLU A 204 1.65 28.77 -0.61
C GLU A 204 3.14 28.51 -0.78
N TRP A 205 3.71 27.67 0.08
CA TRP A 205 5.14 27.35 0.05
C TRP A 205 5.39 25.89 0.39
N ALA A 206 6.52 25.36 -0.08
CA ALA A 206 6.95 24.02 0.24
C ALA A 206 8.48 23.88 0.28
N THR A 207 8.99 23.11 1.23
CA THR A 207 10.43 22.88 1.40
C THR A 207 10.72 21.50 1.98
N PHE A 208 11.97 21.05 1.84
CA PHE A 208 12.44 19.82 2.47
C PHE A 208 13.16 20.16 3.78
N ALA A 209 12.74 19.53 4.88
CA ALA A 209 13.40 19.68 6.18
C ALA A 209 13.26 18.42 7.01
N ASN A 210 14.36 17.96 7.61
CA ASN A 210 14.38 16.81 8.53
C ASN A 210 13.72 15.55 7.94
N GLY A 211 14.05 15.21 6.69
CA GLY A 211 13.56 13.99 6.03
C GLY A 211 12.10 14.04 5.55
N ARG A 212 11.44 15.21 5.61
CA ARG A 212 10.04 15.37 5.23
C ARG A 212 9.82 16.56 4.32
N LEU A 213 8.75 16.49 3.52
CA LEU A 213 8.25 17.61 2.75
C LEU A 213 7.34 18.45 3.66
N TRP A 214 7.67 19.72 3.84
CA TRP A 214 6.86 20.69 4.55
C TRP A 214 6.10 21.53 3.53
N VAL A 215 4.80 21.70 3.72
CA VAL A 215 3.93 22.53 2.86
C VAL A 215 3.13 23.45 3.77
N GLY A 216 3.29 24.76 3.63
CA GLY A 216 2.56 25.73 4.44
C GLY A 216 1.61 26.59 3.64
N GLY A 217 0.65 27.17 4.34
CA GLY A 217 -0.28 28.17 3.79
C GLY A 217 0.22 29.60 4.03
N LEU A 218 -0.70 30.55 3.96
CA LEU A 218 -0.43 32.00 4.05
C LEU A 218 0.33 32.43 5.32
N GLY A 219 0.18 31.68 6.42
CA GLY A 219 0.82 31.99 7.70
C GLY A 219 0.25 33.20 8.44
N LYS A 220 -0.97 33.61 8.07
CA LYS A 220 -1.79 34.57 8.81
C LYS A 220 -3.21 34.05 8.99
N GLU A 221 -3.97 34.77 9.80
CA GLU A 221 -5.39 34.51 9.99
C GLU A 221 -6.15 34.64 8.65
N TRP A 222 -7.14 33.76 8.44
CA TRP A 222 -8.06 33.91 7.32
C TRP A 222 -9.02 35.05 7.63
N THR A 223 -9.13 36.01 6.71
CA THR A 223 -9.92 37.21 6.88
C THR A 223 -10.85 37.44 5.69
N THR A 224 -11.95 38.16 5.91
CA THR A 224 -12.75 38.71 4.80
C THR A 224 -11.94 39.75 4.00
N SER A 225 -12.47 40.22 2.86
CA SER A 225 -11.83 41.27 2.05
C SER A 225 -11.64 42.61 2.79
N LYS A 226 -12.32 42.80 3.92
CA LYS A 226 -12.22 43.96 4.82
C LYS A 226 -11.38 43.68 6.09
N GLY A 227 -10.73 42.52 6.15
CA GLY A 227 -9.84 42.16 7.24
C GLY A 227 -10.53 41.73 8.53
N GLU A 228 -11.77 41.24 8.46
CA GLU A 228 -12.45 40.64 9.61
C GLU A 228 -12.05 39.17 9.75
N LEU A 229 -11.69 38.74 10.97
CA LEU A 229 -11.25 37.37 11.26
C LEU A 229 -12.36 36.35 10.98
N VAL A 230 -12.00 35.27 10.30
CA VAL A 230 -12.90 34.14 9.99
C VAL A 230 -12.41 32.86 10.68
N ASN A 231 -11.15 32.47 10.46
CA ASN A 231 -10.53 31.28 11.06
C ASN A 231 -8.99 31.38 11.05
N TYR A 232 -8.32 30.34 11.58
CA TYR A 232 -6.85 30.25 11.67
C TYR A 232 -6.27 29.15 10.77
N ASP A 233 -7.06 28.56 9.87
CA ASP A 233 -6.66 27.41 9.05
C ASP A 233 -5.39 27.66 8.20
N PRO A 234 -5.17 28.86 7.61
CA PRO A 234 -3.97 29.13 6.81
C PRO A 234 -2.66 29.20 7.62
N MET A 235 -2.75 29.17 8.95
CA MET A 235 -1.59 29.14 9.85
C MET A 235 -1.10 27.73 10.15
N TRP A 236 -1.78 26.70 9.63
CA TRP A 236 -1.33 25.31 9.73
C TRP A 236 -0.31 24.97 8.65
N VAL A 237 0.59 24.03 8.97
CA VAL A 237 1.61 23.50 8.07
C VAL A 237 1.47 21.98 7.99
N LYS A 238 1.68 21.44 6.80
CA LYS A 238 1.58 20.00 6.50
C LYS A 238 2.98 19.41 6.43
N ARG A 239 3.23 18.31 7.13
CA ARG A 239 4.44 17.51 7.01
C ARG A 239 4.08 16.21 6.29
N VAL A 240 4.59 16.05 5.08
CA VAL A 240 4.36 14.89 4.23
C VAL A 240 5.58 13.97 4.28
N ALA A 241 5.35 12.72 4.65
CA ALA A 241 6.34 11.66 4.69
C ALA A 241 6.60 11.06 3.29
N PRO A 242 7.73 10.38 3.06
CA PRO A 242 8.06 9.79 1.75
C PRO A 242 7.03 8.80 1.21
N ASP A 243 6.28 8.14 2.09
CA ASP A 243 5.19 7.20 1.80
C ASP A 243 3.84 7.88 1.52
N GLY A 244 3.76 9.21 1.71
CA GLY A 244 2.55 10.01 1.52
C GLY A 244 1.76 10.29 2.80
N GLY A 245 2.22 9.82 3.96
CA GLY A 245 1.58 10.16 5.24
C GLY A 245 1.61 11.66 5.52
N VAL A 246 0.49 12.24 5.94
CA VAL A 246 0.36 13.69 6.21
C VAL A 246 0.15 13.92 7.70
N GLU A 247 1.00 14.75 8.29
CA GLU A 247 0.79 15.33 9.61
C GLU A 247 0.41 16.81 9.49
N HIS A 248 -0.56 17.25 10.31
CA HIS A 248 -0.99 18.64 10.39
C HIS A 248 -0.39 19.27 11.65
N VAL A 249 0.37 20.34 11.47
CA VAL A 249 1.11 21.01 12.56
C VAL A 249 0.62 22.45 12.67
N ASP A 250 0.13 22.79 13.86
CA ASP A 250 -0.25 24.17 14.17
C ASP A 250 1.00 25.03 14.29
N TRP A 251 1.15 26.01 13.39
CA TRP A 251 2.25 26.96 13.37
C TRP A 251 1.83 28.35 13.83
N SER A 252 0.62 28.54 14.36
CA SER A 252 0.07 29.86 14.69
C SER A 252 1.01 30.67 15.59
N LYS A 253 1.52 30.06 16.66
CA LYS A 253 2.49 30.70 17.56
C LYS A 253 3.83 31.01 16.92
N ASN A 254 4.28 30.20 15.96
CA ASN A 254 5.54 30.43 15.25
C ASN A 254 5.40 31.64 14.32
N TYR A 255 4.31 31.70 13.56
CA TYR A 255 3.99 32.86 12.72
C TYR A 255 3.79 34.13 13.53
N GLU A 256 3.13 34.05 14.69
CA GLU A 256 3.01 35.20 15.61
C GLU A 256 4.38 35.72 16.05
N LYS A 257 5.30 34.85 16.45
CA LYS A 257 6.67 35.26 16.84
C LYS A 257 7.42 35.92 15.69
N ILE A 258 7.31 35.37 14.47
CA ILE A 258 7.91 35.96 13.26
C ILE A 258 7.33 37.37 13.03
N ARG A 259 6.00 37.49 13.07
CA ARG A 259 5.27 38.75 12.89
C ARG A 259 5.68 39.79 13.94
N HIS A 260 5.79 39.37 15.21
CA HIS A 260 6.25 40.23 16.29
C HIS A 260 7.70 40.68 16.14
N ALA A 261 8.60 39.82 15.63
CA ALA A 261 9.99 40.20 15.35
C ALA A 261 10.08 41.32 14.29
N CYS A 262 9.11 41.39 13.38
CA CYS A 262 8.97 42.48 12.41
C CYS A 262 8.26 43.73 12.96
N GLY A 263 7.91 43.76 14.26
CA GLY A 263 7.16 44.86 14.87
C GLY A 263 5.72 44.98 14.35
N ILE A 264 5.12 43.85 13.97
CA ILE A 264 3.73 43.76 13.49
C ILE A 264 2.93 42.94 14.51
N SER A 265 1.67 43.29 14.71
CA SER A 265 0.70 42.54 15.51
C SER A 265 -0.66 42.59 14.85
N PHE A 266 -1.50 41.58 15.07
CA PHE A 266 -2.89 41.60 14.59
C PHE A 266 -3.59 42.90 15.06
N PRO A 267 -4.33 43.62 14.19
CA PRO A 267 -4.84 43.22 12.88
C PRO A 267 -3.86 43.36 11.69
N GLY A 268 -2.61 43.80 11.93
CA GLY A 268 -1.53 43.72 10.95
C GLY A 268 -1.12 42.28 10.63
N TYR A 269 -0.46 42.10 9.48
CA TYR A 269 -0.22 40.78 8.91
C TYR A 269 1.08 40.68 8.11
N LEU A 270 1.56 39.43 7.99
CA LEU A 270 2.57 38.99 7.03
C LEU A 270 1.93 37.88 6.19
N ILE A 271 2.18 37.89 4.87
CA ILE A 271 1.79 36.78 3.97
C ILE A 271 3.05 36.07 3.52
N HIS A 272 3.08 34.74 3.70
CA HIS A 272 4.25 33.92 3.40
C HIS A 272 4.00 33.01 2.20
N GLU A 273 4.77 33.19 1.13
CA GLU A 273 4.80 32.30 -0.05
C GLU A 273 6.22 31.78 -0.36
N ALA A 274 7.24 32.44 0.19
CA ALA A 274 8.63 32.09 0.01
C ALA A 274 9.26 31.69 1.35
N VAL A 275 9.27 30.38 1.63
CA VAL A 275 9.84 29.81 2.86
C VAL A 275 10.68 28.57 2.55
N ASN A 276 11.92 28.53 3.05
CA ASN A 276 12.75 27.32 3.00
C ASN A 276 13.50 27.07 4.30
N TRP A 277 13.80 25.80 4.54
CA TRP A 277 14.74 25.37 5.58
C TRP A 277 16.13 25.20 4.97
N SER A 278 17.16 25.71 5.65
CA SER A 278 18.55 25.41 5.31
C SER A 278 19.10 24.37 6.28
N GLU A 279 19.47 23.20 5.74
CA GLU A 279 20.18 22.17 6.51
C GLU A 279 21.61 22.60 6.86
N ARG A 280 22.21 23.53 6.08
CA ARG A 280 23.54 24.09 6.33
C ARG A 280 23.53 25.03 7.53
N HIS A 281 22.59 25.97 7.53
CA HIS A 281 22.47 27.00 8.57
C HIS A 281 21.67 26.52 9.79
N LYS A 282 20.91 25.43 9.65
CA LYS A 282 19.94 24.94 10.65
C LYS A 282 18.92 26.01 11.05
N ARG A 283 18.48 26.77 10.05
CA ARG A 283 17.54 27.89 10.20
C ARG A 283 16.47 27.86 9.12
N TRP A 284 15.28 28.36 9.48
CA TRP A 284 14.23 28.74 8.57
C TRP A 284 14.53 30.11 7.97
N PHE A 285 14.23 30.26 6.69
CA PHE A 285 14.35 31.51 5.94
C PHE A 285 12.98 31.85 5.37
N PHE A 286 12.51 33.07 5.65
CA PHE A 286 11.25 33.61 5.15
C PHE A 286 11.54 34.87 4.34
N LEU A 287 10.93 34.93 3.18
CA LEU A 287 10.82 36.13 2.34
C LEU A 287 9.32 36.38 2.17
N PRO A 288 8.68 37.16 3.04
CA PRO A 288 7.23 37.36 2.96
C PRO A 288 6.86 38.05 1.64
N ARG A 289 5.69 37.71 1.10
CA ARG A 289 5.12 38.40 -0.06
C ARG A 289 4.62 39.78 0.32
N ARG A 290 3.84 39.84 1.40
CA ARG A 290 3.20 41.08 1.89
C ARG A 290 3.51 41.32 3.36
N ALA A 291 3.57 42.59 3.74
CA ALA A 291 3.72 43.02 5.13
C ALA A 291 2.95 44.32 5.38
N SER A 292 2.09 44.33 6.40
CA SER A 292 1.37 45.54 6.81
C SER A 292 1.17 45.60 8.32
N LYS A 293 1.29 46.82 8.86
CA LYS A 293 0.91 47.14 10.25
C LYS A 293 -0.59 47.45 10.39
N GLU A 294 -1.27 47.69 9.27
CA GLU A 294 -2.69 47.97 9.21
C GLU A 294 -3.50 46.69 8.99
N ARG A 295 -4.81 46.79 9.24
CA ARG A 295 -5.76 45.71 8.93
C ARG A 295 -5.75 45.39 7.43
N TYR A 296 -5.89 44.11 7.10
CA TYR A 296 -6.05 43.64 5.73
C TYR A 296 -7.18 44.35 4.98
N ASP A 297 -6.86 44.85 3.79
CA ASP A 297 -7.78 45.41 2.81
C ASP A 297 -7.30 44.95 1.43
N GLU A 298 -8.17 44.29 0.67
CA GLU A 298 -7.84 43.64 -0.60
C GLU A 298 -7.20 44.59 -1.62
N LYS A 299 -7.64 45.86 -1.68
CA LYS A 299 -7.08 46.84 -2.63
C LYS A 299 -5.75 47.40 -2.17
N LYS A 300 -5.61 47.68 -0.87
CA LYS A 300 -4.34 48.15 -0.32
C LYS A 300 -3.26 47.07 -0.39
N ASP A 301 -3.64 45.80 -0.22
CA ASP A 301 -2.72 44.66 -0.19
C ASP A 301 -1.87 44.51 -1.46
N GLU A 302 -2.42 44.88 -2.63
CA GLU A 302 -1.68 44.92 -3.91
C GLU A 302 -0.37 45.71 -3.81
N HIS A 303 -0.32 46.71 -2.92
CA HIS A 303 0.82 47.60 -2.68
C HIS A 303 1.53 47.37 -1.33
N MET A 304 1.25 46.26 -0.64
CA MET A 304 1.89 45.87 0.63
C MET A 304 3.07 44.91 0.42
N GLY A 305 3.68 44.90 -0.79
CA GLY A 305 4.91 44.17 -1.08
C GLY A 305 6.04 44.52 -0.11
N THR A 306 6.97 43.59 0.09
CA THR A 306 8.06 43.77 1.06
C THR A 306 9.39 43.24 0.55
N ASN A 307 10.48 43.77 1.11
CA ASN A 307 11.87 43.35 0.86
C ASN A 307 12.49 42.65 2.08
N LEU A 308 11.68 42.23 3.06
CA LEU A 308 12.16 41.59 4.28
C LEU A 308 12.77 40.20 4.01
N LEU A 309 13.90 39.95 4.67
CA LEU A 309 14.52 38.64 4.84
C LEU A 309 14.57 38.31 6.34
N ILE A 310 13.83 37.28 6.72
CA ILE A 310 13.70 36.85 8.11
C ILE A 310 14.35 35.47 8.25
N THR A 311 15.18 35.29 9.27
CA THR A 311 15.71 33.97 9.61
C THR A 311 15.35 33.59 11.04
N ALA A 312 15.02 32.32 11.26
CA ALA A 312 14.69 31.80 12.58
C ALA A 312 15.39 30.47 12.82
N ASP A 313 15.85 30.22 14.04
CA ASP A 313 16.28 28.89 14.46
C ASP A 313 15.09 27.90 14.47
N ALA A 314 15.38 26.60 14.61
CA ALA A 314 14.36 25.55 14.56
C ALA A 314 13.21 25.73 15.57
N ALA A 315 13.48 26.37 16.73
CA ALA A 315 12.53 26.59 17.81
C ALA A 315 11.87 27.97 17.77
N PHE A 316 12.21 28.83 16.81
CA PHE A 316 11.75 30.22 16.72
C PHE A 316 12.00 30.97 18.04
N GLN A 317 13.20 30.83 18.61
CA GLN A 317 13.68 31.55 19.79
C GLN A 317 14.63 32.68 19.40
N ASP A 318 15.41 32.49 18.34
CA ASP A 318 16.30 33.49 17.76
C ASP A 318 15.84 33.85 16.35
N ILE A 319 15.19 35.01 16.22
CA ILE A 319 14.64 35.53 14.97
C ILE A 319 15.39 36.80 14.58
N GLN A 320 15.93 36.82 13.36
CA GLN A 320 16.65 37.95 12.79
C GLN A 320 15.90 38.49 11.59
N VAL A 321 15.81 39.82 11.48
CA VAL A 321 15.11 40.51 10.40
C VAL A 321 16.09 41.44 9.69
N SER A 322 16.11 41.37 8.38
CA SER A 322 16.96 42.18 7.49
C SER A 322 16.21 42.53 6.21
N GLU A 323 16.81 43.31 5.33
CA GLU A 323 16.20 43.76 4.08
C GLU A 323 17.07 43.41 2.87
N VAL A 324 16.44 43.18 1.72
CA VAL A 324 17.08 42.80 0.46
C VAL A 324 16.83 43.86 -0.60
N GLY A 325 17.87 44.63 -0.92
CA GLY A 325 17.78 45.69 -1.94
C GLY A 325 16.69 46.74 -1.62
N SER A 326 16.24 47.45 -2.64
CA SER A 326 15.20 48.49 -2.50
C SER A 326 13.79 47.92 -2.51
N LEU A 327 12.92 48.48 -1.67
CA LEU A 327 11.50 48.16 -1.64
C LEU A 327 10.78 48.69 -2.89
N VAL A 328 10.03 47.81 -3.56
CA VAL A 328 9.03 48.17 -4.58
C VAL A 328 7.67 47.72 -4.04
N PRO A 329 6.76 48.65 -3.68
CA PRO A 329 5.54 48.30 -2.96
C PRO A 329 4.61 47.31 -3.66
N SER A 330 4.56 47.30 -4.99
CA SER A 330 3.73 46.33 -5.74
C SER A 330 4.34 44.92 -5.79
N HIS A 331 5.65 44.78 -5.51
CA HIS A 331 6.39 43.52 -5.67
C HIS A 331 6.58 42.80 -4.34
N GLY A 332 6.17 41.54 -4.27
CA GLY A 332 6.36 40.67 -3.11
C GLY A 332 7.07 39.37 -3.48
N PHE A 333 7.82 38.76 -2.56
CA PHE A 333 8.45 37.46 -2.81
C PHE A 333 7.43 36.33 -2.90
N SER A 334 7.53 35.49 -3.94
CA SER A 334 6.58 34.39 -4.21
C SER A 334 7.21 33.01 -4.10
N SER A 335 8.53 32.87 -4.34
CA SER A 335 9.27 31.62 -4.09
C SER A 335 10.77 31.91 -4.05
N PHE A 336 11.55 31.03 -3.43
CA PHE A 336 13.00 31.05 -3.56
C PHE A 336 13.61 29.67 -3.39
N LYS A 337 14.88 29.52 -3.80
CA LYS A 337 15.72 28.36 -3.53
C LYS A 337 17.16 28.77 -3.26
N PHE A 338 17.85 28.01 -2.42
CA PHE A 338 19.30 28.14 -2.24
C PHE A 338 20.03 27.60 -3.47
N LEU A 339 21.10 28.28 -3.89
CA LEU A 339 21.92 27.87 -5.01
C LEU A 339 22.93 26.78 -4.57
N PRO A 340 22.86 25.54 -5.11
CA PRO A 340 23.75 24.46 -4.72
C PRO A 340 25.22 24.80 -4.95
N GLY A 341 26.10 24.32 -4.07
CA GLY A 341 27.54 24.60 -4.18
C GLY A 341 27.92 26.01 -3.70
N THR A 342 26.97 26.75 -3.11
CA THR A 342 27.25 28.00 -2.40
C THR A 342 27.06 27.88 -0.89
N ASP A 343 26.90 26.66 -0.37
CA ASP A 343 26.67 26.42 1.06
C ASP A 343 25.46 27.19 1.61
N ASP A 344 24.39 27.24 0.81
CA ASP A 344 23.17 28.01 1.08
C ASP A 344 23.41 29.53 1.28
N GLU A 345 24.53 30.08 0.80
CA GLU A 345 24.84 31.52 0.92
C GLU A 345 24.16 32.38 -0.15
N VAL A 346 23.79 31.80 -1.29
CA VAL A 346 23.17 32.51 -2.42
C VAL A 346 21.74 32.03 -2.61
N ILE A 347 20.81 32.98 -2.67
CA ILE A 347 19.37 32.79 -2.84
C ILE A 347 18.95 33.25 -4.23
N VAL A 348 18.27 32.38 -4.97
CA VAL A 348 17.55 32.71 -6.21
C VAL A 348 16.07 32.84 -5.85
N ALA A 349 15.50 34.03 -6.00
CA ALA A 349 14.12 34.31 -5.62
C ALA A 349 13.29 34.86 -6.79
N LEU A 350 12.00 34.55 -6.73
CA LEU A 350 10.98 35.18 -7.54
C LEU A 350 10.22 36.21 -6.71
N LYS A 351 9.83 37.30 -7.38
CA LYS A 351 8.82 38.23 -6.90
C LYS A 351 7.64 38.27 -7.85
N SER A 352 6.44 38.39 -7.31
CA SER A 352 5.20 38.59 -8.06
C SER A 352 4.66 40.00 -7.83
N GLU A 353 3.98 40.51 -8.85
CA GLU A 353 3.23 41.76 -8.86
C GLU A 353 1.81 41.43 -9.30
N GLU A 354 0.84 41.95 -8.56
CA GLU A 354 -0.59 41.94 -8.90
C GLU A 354 -1.09 43.34 -8.59
N ASP A 355 -1.27 44.14 -9.64
CA ASP A 355 -1.74 45.53 -9.53
C ASP A 355 -2.86 45.75 -10.55
N GLN A 356 -4.06 46.06 -10.06
CA GLN A 356 -5.24 46.32 -10.89
C GLN A 356 -5.54 45.20 -11.90
N GLY A 357 -5.35 43.94 -11.49
CA GLY A 357 -5.60 42.76 -12.33
C GLY A 357 -4.55 42.49 -13.40
N LYS A 358 -3.40 43.19 -13.39
CA LYS A 358 -2.22 42.83 -14.19
C LYS A 358 -1.23 42.07 -13.31
N SER A 359 -0.73 40.96 -13.83
CA SER A 359 0.25 40.14 -13.13
C SER A 359 1.60 40.16 -13.83
N ALA A 360 2.68 40.21 -13.04
CA ALA A 360 4.05 40.07 -13.54
C ALA A 360 4.92 39.30 -12.55
N THR A 361 5.97 38.66 -13.07
CA THR A 361 6.96 37.96 -12.25
C THR A 361 8.35 38.50 -12.55
N TYR A 362 9.15 38.59 -11.50
CA TYR A 362 10.52 39.07 -11.55
C TYR A 362 11.46 38.05 -10.90
N LEU A 363 12.69 37.94 -11.41
CA LEU A 363 13.74 37.12 -10.81
C LEU A 363 14.83 38.03 -10.23
N THR A 364 15.28 37.73 -9.02
CA THR A 364 16.41 38.39 -8.36
C THR A 364 17.31 37.35 -7.70
N VAL A 365 18.61 37.63 -7.57
CA VAL A 365 19.56 36.77 -6.87
C VAL A 365 20.36 37.60 -5.89
N PHE A 366 20.48 37.13 -4.65
CA PHE A 366 21.13 37.85 -3.57
C PHE A 366 21.73 36.88 -2.54
N THR A 367 22.56 37.38 -1.64
CA THR A 367 23.14 36.55 -0.56
C THR A 367 22.21 36.45 0.65
N VAL A 368 22.44 35.50 1.55
CA VAL A 368 21.74 35.43 2.85
C VAL A 368 21.91 36.66 3.75
N LYS A 369 22.78 37.61 3.36
CA LYS A 369 22.95 38.92 4.01
C LYS A 369 22.19 40.05 3.32
N GLY A 370 21.46 39.77 2.24
CA GLY A 370 20.70 40.74 1.47
C GLY A 370 21.49 41.47 0.38
N GLU A 371 22.74 41.07 0.10
CA GLU A 371 23.54 41.68 -0.97
C GLU A 371 23.05 41.21 -2.35
N VAL A 372 22.56 42.13 -3.18
CA VAL A 372 22.02 41.81 -4.51
C VAL A 372 23.16 41.49 -5.50
N LEU A 373 23.12 40.30 -6.07
CA LEU A 373 24.07 39.79 -7.08
C LEU A 373 23.50 39.86 -8.50
N TYR A 374 22.17 39.86 -8.61
CA TYR A 374 21.45 39.99 -9.87
C TYR A 374 20.20 40.82 -9.62
N ALA A 375 20.14 42.00 -10.23
CA ALA A 375 19.04 42.92 -10.06
C ALA A 375 17.72 42.33 -10.57
N GLU A 376 16.64 42.78 -9.96
CA GLU A 376 15.30 42.33 -10.27
C GLU A 376 14.97 42.51 -11.76
N THR A 377 14.72 41.40 -12.46
CA THR A 377 14.48 41.37 -13.91
C THR A 377 13.13 40.74 -14.21
N LYS A 378 12.29 41.46 -14.95
CA LYS A 378 10.95 41.01 -15.37
C LYS A 378 11.03 39.80 -16.32
N LEU A 379 10.20 38.80 -16.10
CA LEU A 379 10.05 37.64 -16.98
C LEU A 379 9.03 37.95 -18.07
N ALA A 380 9.39 37.70 -19.33
CA ALA A 380 8.65 38.20 -20.49
C ALA A 380 7.34 37.45 -20.84
N ALA A 381 7.02 36.33 -20.19
CA ALA A 381 6.07 35.38 -20.77
C ALA A 381 4.94 34.83 -19.89
N VAL A 382 4.92 34.99 -18.56
CA VAL A 382 3.89 34.32 -17.75
C VAL A 382 3.67 34.96 -16.37
N SER A 383 2.43 34.96 -15.86
CA SER A 383 2.11 35.09 -14.42
C SER A 383 2.60 33.84 -13.68
N THR A 384 3.84 33.88 -13.19
CA THR A 384 4.51 32.74 -12.55
C THR A 384 4.68 32.95 -11.06
N LEU A 385 4.45 31.89 -10.26
CA LEU A 385 4.48 31.98 -8.79
C LEU A 385 5.68 31.23 -8.18
N ALA A 386 6.16 30.13 -8.78
CA ALA A 386 7.19 29.29 -8.15
C ALA A 386 8.46 29.05 -8.97
N THR A 387 9.59 28.77 -8.29
CA THR A 387 10.86 28.37 -8.92
C THR A 387 11.50 27.15 -8.26
N GLN A 388 12.12 26.28 -9.07
CA GLN A 388 12.94 25.15 -8.60
C GLN A 388 14.11 24.86 -9.52
N LEU A 389 15.18 24.32 -8.93
CA LEU A 389 16.26 23.69 -9.68
C LEU A 389 15.80 22.30 -10.13
N ILE A 390 15.64 22.10 -11.45
CA ILE A 390 15.08 20.86 -12.00
C ILE A 390 16.16 19.76 -11.95
N PRO A 391 15.90 18.58 -11.33
CA PRO A 391 16.77 17.42 -11.43
C PRO A 391 17.01 17.05 -12.90
N ARG A 392 18.22 16.62 -13.27
CA ARG A 392 18.38 15.97 -14.58
C ARG A 392 17.54 14.72 -14.56
N GLY A 393 16.57 14.61 -15.46
CA GLY A 393 15.97 13.32 -15.76
C GLY A 393 17.10 12.33 -16.02
N ILE A 394 17.03 11.14 -15.44
CA ILE A 394 17.83 10.02 -15.95
C ILE A 394 17.36 9.87 -17.39
N SER A 395 18.11 10.47 -18.31
CA SER A 395 17.99 10.20 -19.72
C SER A 395 18.35 8.73 -19.88
N THR A 396 17.36 7.85 -19.82
CA THR A 396 17.32 6.67 -20.69
C THR A 396 17.15 7.19 -22.12
N VAL A 397 18.14 7.95 -22.61
CA VAL A 397 18.35 8.18 -24.03
C VAL A 397 19.27 7.06 -24.44
N HIS A 398 18.66 5.93 -24.81
CA HIS A 398 19.25 5.13 -25.86
C HIS A 398 19.34 6.03 -27.09
N SER A 399 20.53 6.58 -27.35
CA SER A 399 20.80 7.12 -28.67
C SER A 399 20.78 5.92 -29.64
N PRO A 400 20.18 6.03 -30.83
CA PRO A 400 20.28 5.00 -31.87
C PRO A 400 21.72 4.72 -32.31
N ALA A 401 22.68 5.56 -31.90
CA ALA A 401 24.09 5.45 -32.22
C ALA A 401 24.93 4.70 -31.17
N THR A 402 24.35 4.26 -30.04
CA THR A 402 25.07 3.48 -29.01
C THR A 402 24.54 2.04 -28.85
N MET A 403 23.72 1.58 -29.80
CA MET A 403 23.35 0.16 -30.00
C MET A 403 24.26 -0.54 -31.04
N ALA A 404 25.22 0.18 -31.64
CA ALA A 404 26.13 -0.37 -32.65
C ALA A 404 27.54 -0.72 -32.10
N SER A 405 27.87 -0.40 -30.84
CA SER A 405 29.18 -0.70 -30.26
C SER A 405 29.18 -1.74 -29.13
N LEU A 406 28.02 -2.24 -28.71
CA LEU A 406 27.90 -3.39 -27.80
C LEU A 406 27.37 -4.68 -28.46
N ALA A 407 26.92 -4.61 -29.71
CA ALA A 407 26.53 -5.77 -30.53
C ALA A 407 27.72 -6.40 -31.33
N LEU A 408 28.94 -5.90 -31.14
CA LEU A 408 30.18 -6.37 -31.81
C LEU A 408 31.20 -7.02 -30.87
N ARG A 409 30.76 -7.50 -29.68
CA ARG A 409 31.61 -8.27 -28.75
C ARG A 409 31.05 -9.63 -28.32
N TYR A 410 29.99 -10.13 -28.98
CA TYR A 410 29.48 -11.49 -28.77
C TYR A 410 29.12 -12.22 -30.08
N SER A 411 29.98 -12.08 -31.10
CA SER A 411 29.92 -12.85 -32.35
C SER A 411 31.30 -13.39 -32.74
N ARG A 412 31.98 -14.01 -31.78
CA ARG A 412 33.14 -14.89 -32.00
C ARG A 412 33.12 -16.06 -31.05
N LEU A 413 32.10 -16.90 -31.16
CA LEU A 413 32.15 -18.32 -30.80
C LEU A 413 30.90 -18.94 -31.43
N PHE A 414 31.08 -20.06 -32.14
CA PHE A 414 30.11 -20.78 -32.96
C PHE A 414 29.94 -20.31 -34.40
N GLY A 415 31.03 -20.42 -35.16
CA GLY A 415 30.96 -20.98 -36.50
C GLY A 415 31.49 -22.41 -36.47
N GLN A 416 30.63 -23.40 -36.69
CA GLN A 416 30.95 -24.62 -37.45
C GLN A 416 29.71 -25.52 -37.60
N LEU A 417 29.45 -25.90 -38.86
CA LEU A 417 28.65 -27.03 -39.35
C LEU A 417 27.12 -26.89 -39.17
N GLY A 418 26.27 -27.05 -40.17
CA GLY A 418 26.42 -27.54 -41.53
C GLY A 418 25.01 -27.78 -42.10
N ARG A 419 24.85 -27.50 -43.38
CA ARG A 419 23.63 -27.57 -44.21
C ARG A 419 22.85 -28.90 -44.07
N ALA A 420 21.52 -28.83 -44.19
CA ALA A 420 20.77 -29.58 -45.22
C ALA A 420 19.32 -29.08 -45.33
N THR A 421 18.84 -29.12 -46.56
CA THR A 421 17.62 -28.55 -47.15
C THR A 421 16.40 -29.50 -47.09
N TYR A 422 15.28 -29.01 -47.66
CA TYR A 422 14.00 -29.67 -47.97
C TYR A 422 12.99 -29.65 -46.82
N GLY A 423 11.72 -29.30 -46.98
CA GLY A 423 10.89 -29.04 -48.15
C GLY A 423 9.44 -29.25 -47.71
N VAL A 424 8.59 -28.24 -47.97
CA VAL A 424 7.14 -28.25 -48.22
C VAL A 424 6.41 -29.59 -47.97
N GLN A 425 5.33 -29.61 -47.16
CA GLN A 425 3.93 -29.58 -47.62
C GLN A 425 2.96 -29.86 -46.46
N ALA A 426 1.89 -29.06 -46.41
CA ALA A 426 0.69 -29.34 -45.64
C ALA A 426 -0.14 -30.43 -46.33
N ASN A 427 -0.82 -31.27 -45.56
CA ASN A 427 -2.10 -31.83 -45.98
C ASN A 427 -2.98 -32.20 -44.78
N SER A 428 -4.24 -31.80 -44.94
CA SER A 428 -5.43 -32.10 -44.16
C SER A 428 -5.82 -33.57 -44.19
N ALA A 429 -6.47 -34.06 -43.13
CA ALA A 429 -7.71 -34.84 -43.24
C ALA A 429 -8.36 -35.08 -41.87
N PHE A 430 -9.67 -34.86 -41.85
CA PHE A 430 -10.64 -35.26 -40.83
C PHE A 430 -10.64 -36.78 -40.61
N SER A 431 -10.93 -37.24 -39.38
CA SER A 431 -11.92 -38.31 -39.17
C SER A 431 -12.31 -38.43 -37.70
N THR A 432 -13.62 -38.39 -37.47
CA THR A 432 -14.36 -38.79 -36.27
C THR A 432 -14.32 -40.31 -36.07
N ALA A 433 -14.00 -40.77 -34.87
CA ALA A 433 -14.41 -42.09 -34.39
C ALA A 433 -14.62 -42.07 -32.87
N VAL A 434 -15.88 -42.23 -32.48
CA VAL A 434 -16.30 -42.57 -31.12
C VAL A 434 -16.06 -44.07 -30.94
N ALA A 435 -15.20 -44.45 -30.00
CA ALA A 435 -15.06 -45.85 -29.58
C ALA A 435 -14.84 -45.93 -28.08
N SER A 436 -15.74 -46.66 -27.41
CA SER A 436 -15.63 -47.15 -26.05
C SER A 436 -14.39 -48.03 -25.89
N ALA A 437 -13.47 -47.65 -25.00
CA ALA A 437 -12.31 -48.46 -24.66
C ALA A 437 -12.23 -48.68 -23.15
N GLN A 438 -12.26 -49.96 -22.78
CA GLN A 438 -12.02 -50.51 -21.45
C GLN A 438 -10.66 -50.06 -20.90
N TYR A 439 -10.62 -49.81 -19.59
CA TYR A 439 -9.41 -49.47 -18.84
C TYR A 439 -8.33 -50.55 -19.00
N SER A 440 -7.31 -50.28 -19.80
CA SER A 440 -6.02 -50.95 -19.72
C SER A 440 -5.11 -50.10 -18.83
N GLN A 441 -4.75 -50.61 -17.65
CA GLN A 441 -3.70 -50.03 -16.81
C GLN A 441 -2.35 -50.30 -17.46
N ALA A 442 -1.88 -49.37 -18.30
CA ALA A 442 -0.47 -49.35 -18.69
C ALA A 442 0.38 -48.91 -17.49
N PRO A 443 1.56 -49.53 -17.24
CA PRO A 443 2.44 -49.13 -16.16
C PRO A 443 2.94 -47.70 -16.42
N VAL A 444 2.54 -46.77 -15.55
CA VAL A 444 2.98 -45.37 -15.60
C VAL A 444 4.50 -45.37 -15.40
N SER A 445 5.24 -45.02 -16.46
CA SER A 445 6.70 -44.94 -16.41
C SER A 445 7.14 -43.92 -15.34
N LYS A 446 8.01 -44.33 -14.41
CA LYS A 446 8.62 -43.42 -13.43
C LYS A 446 9.30 -42.25 -14.17
N PRO A 447 8.97 -40.99 -13.88
CA PRO A 447 9.56 -39.86 -14.57
C PRO A 447 11.07 -39.77 -14.31
N LYS A 448 11.84 -39.43 -15.36
CA LYS A 448 13.28 -39.20 -15.29
C LYS A 448 13.55 -37.79 -14.77
N GLY A 449 13.87 -37.66 -13.48
CA GLY A 449 14.29 -36.40 -12.84
C GLY A 449 13.61 -36.17 -11.49
N ARG A 450 14.26 -35.41 -10.61
CA ARG A 450 13.69 -34.95 -9.32
C ARG A 450 13.24 -33.50 -9.47
N THR A 451 12.08 -33.15 -8.91
CA THR A 451 11.53 -31.79 -8.95
C THR A 451 11.85 -31.07 -7.66
N THR A 452 12.46 -29.88 -7.74
CA THR A 452 12.71 -29.03 -6.56
C THR A 452 11.43 -28.28 -6.17
N CYS A 453 11.08 -28.30 -4.88
CA CYS A 453 9.94 -27.62 -4.31
C CYS A 453 10.37 -26.76 -3.12
N THR A 454 9.99 -25.49 -3.12
CA THR A 454 10.19 -24.64 -1.94
C THR A 454 9.30 -25.11 -0.80
N LEU A 455 9.86 -25.29 0.39
CA LEU A 455 9.16 -25.80 1.57
C LEU A 455 9.21 -24.76 2.69
N ILE A 456 8.05 -24.32 3.16
CA ILE A 456 7.91 -23.41 4.30
C ILE A 456 7.14 -24.16 5.39
N PRO A 457 7.78 -24.64 6.46
CA PRO A 457 7.10 -25.40 7.51
C PRO A 457 5.95 -24.64 8.18
N GLY A 458 6.09 -23.32 8.28
CA GLY A 458 5.14 -22.43 8.94
C GLY A 458 5.25 -22.45 10.46
N ASP A 459 4.25 -21.86 11.13
CA ASP A 459 4.17 -21.73 12.57
C ASP A 459 3.20 -22.75 13.18
N GLY A 460 3.14 -22.80 14.52
CA GLY A 460 2.22 -23.66 15.23
C GLY A 460 2.50 -25.15 14.96
N VAL A 461 1.47 -25.92 14.63
CA VAL A 461 1.61 -27.35 14.26
C VAL A 461 2.15 -27.55 12.84
N GLY A 462 2.43 -26.48 12.09
CA GLY A 462 2.96 -26.56 10.72
C GLY A 462 4.15 -27.51 10.56
N PRO A 463 5.22 -27.39 11.37
CA PRO A 463 6.38 -28.28 11.30
C PRO A 463 6.05 -29.77 11.47
N GLU A 464 5.21 -30.16 12.46
CA GLU A 464 4.86 -31.57 12.68
C GLU A 464 4.03 -32.16 11.52
N LEU A 465 3.17 -31.35 10.90
CA LEU A 465 2.38 -31.75 9.73
C LEU A 465 3.25 -31.91 8.48
N ILE A 466 4.24 -31.03 8.31
CA ILE A 466 5.17 -31.07 7.18
C ILE A 466 6.13 -32.24 7.32
N ASP A 467 6.61 -32.55 8.53
CA ASP A 467 7.40 -33.75 8.80
C ASP A 467 6.60 -35.02 8.45
N SER A 468 5.30 -35.07 8.77
CA SER A 468 4.43 -36.16 8.31
C SER A 468 4.38 -36.31 6.79
N VAL A 469 4.39 -35.21 6.03
CA VAL A 469 4.45 -35.27 4.55
C VAL A 469 5.79 -35.83 4.09
N ILE A 470 6.89 -35.37 4.68
CA ILE A 470 8.25 -35.80 4.33
C ILE A 470 8.42 -37.30 4.58
N GLU A 471 7.92 -37.82 5.71
CA GLU A 471 7.95 -39.25 6.02
C GLU A 471 7.18 -40.08 4.98
N VAL A 472 5.97 -39.64 4.61
CA VAL A 472 5.14 -40.28 3.58
C VAL A 472 5.83 -40.23 2.22
N PHE A 473 6.39 -39.09 1.82
CA PHE A 473 7.08 -38.93 0.54
C PHE A 473 8.35 -39.79 0.47
N LYS A 474 9.09 -39.90 1.58
CA LYS A 474 10.26 -40.76 1.69
C LYS A 474 9.89 -42.24 1.57
N ALA A 475 8.83 -42.67 2.27
CA ALA A 475 8.36 -44.06 2.21
C ALA A 475 7.87 -44.44 0.80
N ALA A 476 7.17 -43.53 0.12
CA ALA A 476 6.69 -43.74 -1.25
C ALA A 476 7.76 -43.55 -2.34
N GLY A 477 8.98 -43.09 -1.99
CA GLY A 477 10.05 -42.84 -2.96
C GLY A 477 9.74 -41.71 -3.95
N VAL A 478 9.01 -40.67 -3.49
CA VAL A 478 8.59 -39.55 -4.33
C VAL A 478 9.79 -38.76 -4.86
N PRO A 479 9.85 -38.45 -6.17
CA PRO A 479 10.97 -37.71 -6.77
C PRO A 479 10.86 -36.19 -6.57
N ILE A 480 10.73 -35.74 -5.31
CA ILE A 480 10.72 -34.32 -4.94
C ILE A 480 11.87 -34.01 -3.98
N ASP A 481 12.57 -32.92 -4.24
CA ASP A 481 13.58 -32.34 -3.35
C ASP A 481 13.03 -31.06 -2.71
N PHE A 482 13.07 -30.97 -1.38
CA PHE A 482 12.57 -29.80 -0.66
C PHE A 482 13.68 -28.81 -0.34
N GLU A 483 13.53 -27.58 -0.84
CA GLU A 483 14.35 -26.42 -0.48
C GLU A 483 13.67 -25.68 0.68
N ARG A 484 14.18 -25.86 1.91
CA ARG A 484 13.50 -25.40 3.13
C ARG A 484 13.85 -23.96 3.48
N TYR A 485 12.82 -23.18 3.81
CA TYR A 485 12.94 -21.84 4.40
C TYR A 485 12.11 -21.74 5.67
N PHE A 486 12.67 -21.12 6.70
CA PHE A 486 11.89 -20.69 7.86
C PHE A 486 11.33 -19.30 7.58
N LEU A 487 10.01 -19.15 7.70
CA LEU A 487 9.32 -17.89 7.47
C LEU A 487 8.28 -17.74 8.58
N SER A 488 8.32 -16.64 9.32
CA SER A 488 7.41 -16.41 10.47
C SER A 488 7.26 -14.92 10.74
N GLU A 489 6.02 -14.48 10.94
CA GLU A 489 5.73 -13.08 11.32
C GLU A 489 5.85 -12.87 12.84
N VAL A 490 5.69 -13.94 13.62
CA VAL A 490 5.80 -13.90 15.09
C VAL A 490 7.24 -14.13 15.58
N HIS A 491 8.11 -14.69 14.73
CA HIS A 491 9.55 -14.86 14.96
C HIS A 491 10.40 -14.21 13.84
N PRO A 492 10.37 -12.87 13.69
CA PRO A 492 10.98 -12.18 12.57
C PRO A 492 12.51 -12.34 12.52
N GLU A 493 13.19 -12.36 13.66
CA GLU A 493 14.65 -12.57 13.76
C GLU A 493 15.14 -13.91 13.20
N LEU A 494 14.30 -14.95 13.20
CA LEU A 494 14.63 -16.27 12.63
C LEU A 494 14.15 -16.38 11.17
N SER A 495 13.24 -15.51 10.75
CA SER A 495 12.58 -15.55 9.45
C SER A 495 13.56 -15.19 8.34
N ALA A 496 13.62 -16.03 7.31
CA ALA A 496 14.33 -15.70 6.07
C ALA A 496 13.72 -14.43 5.43
N PRO A 497 14.53 -13.62 4.71
CA PRO A 497 14.04 -12.47 3.98
C PRO A 497 12.94 -12.86 2.98
N LEU A 498 11.84 -12.10 2.97
CA LEU A 498 10.70 -12.38 2.09
C LEU A 498 11.10 -12.47 0.61
N GLU A 499 12.02 -11.61 0.16
CA GLU A 499 12.50 -11.59 -1.23
C GLU A 499 13.25 -12.86 -1.61
N GLU A 500 14.01 -13.45 -0.69
CA GLU A 500 14.73 -14.71 -0.92
C GLU A 500 13.72 -15.86 -1.10
N VAL A 501 12.74 -15.95 -0.20
CA VAL A 501 11.69 -16.97 -0.26
C VAL A 501 10.82 -16.80 -1.51
N ALA A 502 10.41 -15.57 -1.84
CA ALA A 502 9.64 -15.29 -3.05
C ALA A 502 10.45 -15.63 -4.32
N THR A 503 11.76 -15.38 -4.33
CA THR A 503 12.64 -15.73 -5.44
C THR A 503 12.75 -17.25 -5.60
N SER A 504 12.91 -18.00 -4.50
CA SER A 504 12.89 -19.47 -4.54
C SER A 504 11.57 -20.00 -5.10
N ILE A 505 10.43 -19.49 -4.64
CA ILE A 505 9.10 -19.91 -5.14
C ILE A 505 8.95 -19.58 -6.63
N ALA A 506 9.36 -18.37 -7.05
CA ALA A 506 9.28 -17.96 -8.46
C ALA A 506 10.20 -18.80 -9.37
N LYS A 507 11.38 -19.20 -8.86
CA LYS A 507 12.34 -20.05 -9.56
C LYS A 507 11.85 -21.48 -9.70
N ASN A 508 11.35 -22.06 -8.61
CA ASN A 508 10.93 -23.47 -8.56
C ASN A 508 9.51 -23.66 -9.14
N GLY A 509 8.69 -22.60 -9.17
CA GLY A 509 7.31 -22.63 -9.65
C GLY A 509 6.32 -23.29 -8.70
N ILE A 510 6.79 -24.02 -7.69
CA ILE A 510 5.95 -24.75 -6.74
C ILE A 510 6.43 -24.54 -5.30
N CYS A 511 5.48 -24.37 -4.38
CA CYS A 511 5.74 -24.23 -2.96
C CYS A 511 4.79 -25.12 -2.15
N LEU A 512 5.28 -25.82 -1.14
CA LEU A 512 4.47 -26.42 -0.08
C LEU A 512 4.68 -25.61 1.20
N LYS A 513 3.59 -25.15 1.81
CA LYS A 513 3.65 -24.21 2.93
C LYS A 513 2.64 -24.57 4.03
N GLY A 514 3.12 -24.56 5.28
CA GLY A 514 2.29 -24.57 6.48
C GLY A 514 1.67 -23.20 6.79
N ILE A 515 0.83 -23.12 7.81
CA ILE A 515 0.14 -21.87 8.15
C ILE A 515 1.11 -20.93 8.88
N LEU A 516 1.14 -19.65 8.50
CA LEU A 516 1.88 -18.61 9.23
C LEU A 516 0.93 -17.93 10.21
N THR A 517 1.40 -17.67 11.41
CA THR A 517 0.65 -16.91 12.42
C THR A 517 0.65 -15.44 12.03
N THR A 518 -0.53 -14.84 11.97
CA THR A 518 -0.68 -13.39 11.82
C THR A 518 -1.02 -12.80 13.19
N PRO A 519 -0.27 -11.80 13.69
CA PRO A 519 -0.59 -11.13 14.94
C PRO A 519 -1.81 -10.22 14.79
N ASP A 520 -2.60 -10.08 15.86
CA ASP A 520 -3.82 -9.24 15.87
C ASP A 520 -3.51 -7.74 15.81
N TYR A 521 -2.28 -7.35 16.14
CA TYR A 521 -1.81 -5.97 16.09
C TYR A 521 -0.40 -5.91 15.49
N SER A 522 -0.14 -4.85 14.75
CA SER A 522 1.19 -4.59 14.20
C SER A 522 2.10 -3.97 15.26
N ARG A 523 3.29 -4.55 15.48
CA ARG A 523 4.32 -3.95 16.34
C ARG A 523 5.07 -2.80 15.65
N THR A 524 5.08 -2.79 14.31
CA THR A 524 5.83 -1.82 13.49
C THR A 524 4.94 -0.73 12.90
N GLY A 525 3.62 -0.82 13.09
CA GLY A 525 2.63 0.03 12.43
C GLY A 525 2.30 -0.40 10.99
N GLU A 526 3.01 -1.39 10.45
CA GLU A 526 2.72 -1.94 9.13
C GLU A 526 1.48 -2.82 9.16
N LEU A 527 0.47 -2.48 8.34
CA LEU A 527 -0.80 -3.21 8.27
C LEU A 527 -0.73 -4.47 7.38
N GLN A 528 0.28 -4.56 6.50
CA GLN A 528 0.43 -5.70 5.60
C GLN A 528 1.12 -6.86 6.31
N THR A 529 0.37 -7.95 6.49
CA THR A 529 0.89 -9.21 7.05
C THR A 529 1.86 -9.90 6.11
N LEU A 530 2.72 -10.78 6.63
CA LEU A 530 3.71 -11.51 5.84
C LEU A 530 3.05 -12.38 4.76
N ASN A 531 1.92 -13.01 5.08
CA ASN A 531 1.08 -13.74 4.13
C ASN A 531 0.57 -12.83 2.99
N MET A 532 0.17 -11.59 3.30
CA MET A 532 -0.32 -10.65 2.29
C MET A 532 0.80 -10.19 1.37
N LYS A 533 1.97 -9.85 1.93
CA LYS A 533 3.14 -9.45 1.15
C LYS A 533 3.58 -10.56 0.19
N LEU A 534 3.66 -11.80 0.67
CA LEU A 534 4.01 -12.95 -0.16
C LEU A 534 3.04 -13.14 -1.33
N ARG A 535 1.72 -13.08 -1.06
CA ARG A 535 0.69 -13.21 -2.11
C ARG A 535 0.73 -12.10 -3.13
N LYS A 536 0.90 -10.84 -2.69
CA LYS A 536 1.04 -9.69 -3.59
C LYS A 536 2.31 -9.79 -4.43
N ARG A 537 3.44 -10.15 -3.82
CA ARG A 537 4.75 -10.25 -4.50
C ARG A 537 4.77 -11.27 -5.63
N LEU A 538 4.10 -12.41 -5.41
CA LEU A 538 4.00 -13.51 -6.36
C LEU A 538 2.76 -13.45 -7.27
N ASP A 539 1.88 -12.44 -7.09
CA ASP A 539 0.56 -12.34 -7.73
C ASP A 539 -0.25 -13.63 -7.62
N LEU A 540 -0.26 -14.23 -6.42
CA LEU A 540 -1.09 -15.39 -6.08
C LEU A 540 -2.54 -14.93 -5.93
N TYR A 541 -3.27 -14.86 -7.04
CA TYR A 541 -4.56 -14.20 -7.12
C TYR A 541 -5.79 -15.08 -6.87
N ALA A 542 -5.67 -16.40 -7.07
CA ALA A 542 -6.77 -17.34 -6.89
C ALA A 542 -6.45 -18.36 -5.80
N HIS A 543 -7.20 -18.32 -4.69
CA HIS A 543 -7.23 -19.42 -3.73
C HIS A 543 -8.28 -20.43 -4.18
N VAL A 544 -7.94 -21.70 -4.23
CA VAL A 544 -8.87 -22.80 -4.49
C VAL A 544 -8.87 -23.72 -3.29
N VAL A 545 -10.06 -24.00 -2.78
CA VAL A 545 -10.27 -24.92 -1.67
C VAL A 545 -11.28 -25.98 -2.09
N HIS A 546 -10.88 -27.25 -1.97
CA HIS A 546 -11.76 -28.37 -2.27
C HIS A 546 -12.40 -28.87 -0.98
N VAL A 547 -13.67 -28.54 -0.79
CA VAL A 547 -14.46 -28.93 0.37
C VAL A 547 -15.24 -30.20 0.00
N LYS A 548 -14.63 -31.35 0.32
CA LYS A 548 -15.21 -32.69 0.06
C LYS A 548 -15.48 -33.41 1.38
N SER A 549 -16.69 -33.96 1.55
CA SER A 549 -16.99 -34.87 2.65
C SER A 549 -16.09 -36.11 2.56
N LEU A 550 -15.34 -36.38 3.63
CA LEU A 550 -14.55 -37.60 3.76
C LEU A 550 -15.29 -38.65 4.61
N PRO A 551 -15.02 -39.95 4.45
CA PRO A 551 -15.68 -40.99 5.23
C PRO A 551 -15.57 -40.75 6.75
N GLY A 552 -16.71 -40.74 7.45
CA GLY A 552 -16.78 -40.66 8.92
C GLY A 552 -16.47 -39.29 9.54
N SER A 553 -16.49 -38.20 8.76
CA SER A 553 -15.97 -36.90 9.18
C SER A 553 -16.99 -35.87 9.68
N SER A 554 -18.28 -35.92 9.28
CA SER A 554 -19.20 -34.82 9.60
C SER A 554 -20.71 -35.13 9.58
N ARG A 555 -21.51 -34.15 10.05
CA ARG A 555 -22.99 -34.18 10.03
C ARG A 555 -23.55 -34.11 8.61
N HIS A 556 -22.94 -33.31 7.73
CA HIS A 556 -23.38 -33.17 6.35
C HIS A 556 -22.65 -34.16 5.45
N GLN A 557 -23.43 -35.01 4.78
CA GLN A 557 -22.90 -36.03 3.87
C GLN A 557 -22.96 -35.57 2.42
N ASN A 558 -22.04 -36.08 1.61
CA ASN A 558 -21.93 -35.86 0.16
C ASN A 558 -21.78 -34.38 -0.23
N VAL A 559 -21.03 -33.60 0.55
CA VAL A 559 -20.60 -32.25 0.15
C VAL A 559 -19.40 -32.39 -0.77
N ASP A 560 -19.43 -31.71 -1.91
CA ASP A 560 -18.34 -31.64 -2.86
C ASP A 560 -18.37 -30.28 -3.57
N THR A 561 -17.76 -29.29 -2.94
CA THR A 561 -17.80 -27.90 -3.40
C THR A 561 -16.40 -27.35 -3.54
N ILE A 562 -16.18 -26.56 -4.58
CA ILE A 562 -14.94 -25.82 -4.82
C ILE A 562 -15.17 -24.35 -4.47
N VAL A 563 -14.40 -23.83 -3.52
CA VAL A 563 -14.42 -22.41 -3.16
C VAL A 563 -13.23 -21.73 -3.83
N ILE A 564 -13.50 -20.80 -4.73
CA ILE A 564 -12.51 -19.98 -5.44
C ILE A 564 -12.60 -18.54 -4.92
N ARG A 565 -11.52 -18.09 -4.31
CA ARG A 565 -11.43 -16.78 -3.64
C ARG A 565 -10.39 -15.90 -4.32
N GLU A 566 -10.77 -14.65 -4.58
CA GLU A 566 -9.84 -13.57 -4.93
C GLU A 566 -8.91 -13.26 -3.72
N GLN A 567 -7.61 -13.09 -3.94
CA GLN A 567 -6.62 -12.97 -2.84
C GLN A 567 -5.79 -11.68 -2.81
N THR A 568 -5.88 -10.82 -3.82
CA THR A 568 -4.98 -9.65 -3.98
C THR A 568 -5.62 -8.31 -3.65
N GLU A 569 -6.94 -8.22 -3.62
CA GLU A 569 -7.68 -6.98 -3.35
C GLU A 569 -8.83 -7.21 -2.35
N GLY A 570 -9.84 -6.35 -2.38
CA GLY A 570 -10.97 -6.34 -1.46
C GLY A 570 -10.63 -5.69 -0.14
N GLU A 571 -11.16 -6.25 0.94
CA GLU A 571 -10.95 -5.80 2.32
C GLU A 571 -9.52 -6.07 2.81
N TYR A 572 -8.79 -6.95 2.12
CA TYR A 572 -7.41 -7.32 2.43
C TYR A 572 -6.41 -6.45 1.63
N SER A 573 -6.82 -5.24 1.27
CA SER A 573 -5.94 -4.21 0.72
C SER A 573 -4.95 -3.68 1.76
N ALA A 574 -5.29 -3.81 3.06
CA ALA A 574 -4.63 -3.20 4.22
C ALA A 574 -4.57 -1.67 4.13
N LEU A 575 -5.64 -1.08 3.60
CA LEU A 575 -5.84 0.36 3.53
C LEU A 575 -6.77 0.78 4.66
N GLU A 576 -6.20 1.06 5.82
CA GLU A 576 -6.92 1.53 7.00
C GLU A 576 -6.26 2.79 7.54
N HIS A 577 -7.07 3.70 8.06
CA HIS A 577 -6.57 4.90 8.71
C HIS A 577 -7.56 5.39 9.76
N THR A 578 -7.05 6.19 10.70
CA THR A 578 -7.88 6.86 11.70
C THR A 578 -8.08 8.31 11.29
N THR A 579 -9.26 8.67 10.80
CA THR A 579 -9.57 10.04 10.35
C THR A 579 -9.61 11.00 11.53
N VAL A 580 -10.27 10.58 12.62
CA VAL A 580 -10.25 11.27 13.92
C VAL A 580 -10.18 10.22 15.03
N LYS A 581 -9.70 10.60 16.22
CA LYS A 581 -9.58 9.66 17.35
C LYS A 581 -10.91 8.93 17.60
N GLY A 582 -10.89 7.61 17.48
CA GLY A 582 -12.07 6.75 17.64
C GLY A 582 -12.86 6.47 16.35
N VAL A 583 -12.45 7.02 15.21
CA VAL A 583 -13.04 6.75 13.89
C VAL A 583 -11.99 6.13 12.99
N VAL A 584 -12.15 4.85 12.67
CA VAL A 584 -11.28 4.09 11.77
C VAL A 584 -12.04 3.83 10.47
N GLU A 585 -11.41 4.19 9.36
CA GLU A 585 -11.91 3.91 8.02
C GLU A 585 -11.12 2.75 7.41
N CYS A 586 -11.83 1.77 6.85
CA CYS A 586 -11.26 0.65 6.10
C CYS A 586 -11.68 0.76 4.62
N LEU A 587 -10.70 0.92 3.73
CA LEU A 587 -10.93 1.12 2.29
C LEU A 587 -10.86 -0.21 1.54
N LYS A 588 -12.04 -0.73 1.18
CA LYS A 588 -12.19 -1.88 0.29
C LYS A 588 -11.96 -1.45 -1.16
N VAL A 589 -11.01 -2.11 -1.84
CA VAL A 589 -10.74 -1.87 -3.27
C VAL A 589 -11.20 -3.06 -4.09
N VAL A 590 -12.03 -2.83 -5.10
CA VAL A 590 -12.44 -3.85 -6.07
C VAL A 590 -12.18 -3.32 -7.47
N THR A 591 -11.46 -4.07 -8.29
CA THR A 591 -11.13 -3.67 -9.65
C THR A 591 -11.73 -4.64 -10.66
N ARG A 592 -12.12 -4.08 -11.81
CA ARG A 592 -12.65 -4.86 -12.95
C ARG A 592 -11.65 -5.93 -13.39
N LYS A 593 -10.39 -5.54 -13.57
CA LYS A 593 -9.29 -6.43 -14.00
C LYS A 593 -9.18 -7.67 -13.11
N ASN A 594 -9.18 -7.48 -11.79
CA ASN A 594 -9.01 -8.60 -10.85
C ASN A 594 -10.29 -9.42 -10.70
N SER A 595 -11.46 -8.79 -10.81
CA SER A 595 -12.75 -9.48 -10.83
C SER A 595 -12.94 -10.36 -12.08
N GLU A 596 -12.56 -9.85 -13.26
CA GLU A 596 -12.63 -10.58 -14.53
C GLU A 596 -11.64 -11.76 -14.54
N ARG A 597 -10.40 -11.57 -14.04
CA ARG A 597 -9.42 -12.67 -14.01
C ARG A 597 -9.82 -13.80 -13.06
N ILE A 598 -10.38 -13.50 -11.88
CA ILE A 598 -10.79 -14.54 -10.94
C ILE A 598 -12.06 -15.26 -11.42
N ALA A 599 -12.98 -14.53 -12.05
CA ALA A 599 -14.15 -15.12 -12.70
C ALA A 599 -13.71 -16.07 -13.81
N LYS A 600 -12.81 -15.62 -14.71
CA LYS A 600 -12.28 -16.46 -15.80
C LYS A 600 -11.60 -17.71 -15.27
N PHE A 601 -10.75 -17.56 -14.25
CA PHE A 601 -10.12 -18.69 -13.60
C PHE A 601 -11.14 -19.68 -13.04
N ALA A 602 -12.24 -19.22 -12.43
CA ALA A 602 -13.28 -20.09 -11.90
C ALA A 602 -14.01 -20.89 -12.99
N PHE A 603 -14.34 -20.25 -14.12
CA PHE A 603 -14.96 -20.92 -15.26
C PHE A 603 -14.01 -21.89 -15.98
N ASP A 604 -12.74 -21.52 -16.14
CA ASP A 604 -11.70 -22.41 -16.68
C ASP A 604 -11.50 -23.63 -15.76
N TYR A 605 -11.46 -23.40 -14.44
CA TYR A 605 -11.38 -24.47 -13.45
C TYR A 605 -12.57 -25.41 -13.54
N ALA A 606 -13.79 -24.85 -13.57
CA ALA A 606 -15.02 -25.61 -13.68
C ALA A 606 -15.02 -26.49 -14.94
N THR A 607 -14.64 -25.92 -16.09
CA THR A 607 -14.54 -26.62 -17.36
C THR A 607 -13.51 -27.75 -17.30
N LYS A 608 -12.29 -27.47 -16.82
CA LYS A 608 -11.21 -28.45 -16.71
C LYS A 608 -11.56 -29.62 -15.78
N HIS A 609 -12.34 -29.38 -14.74
CA HIS A 609 -12.69 -30.38 -13.73
C HIS A 609 -14.11 -30.94 -13.92
N ASN A 610 -14.70 -30.75 -15.11
CA ASN A 610 -16.04 -31.23 -15.47
C ASN A 610 -17.17 -30.80 -14.51
N ARG A 611 -16.98 -29.68 -13.81
CA ARG A 611 -18.03 -29.04 -13.00
C ARG A 611 -19.06 -28.40 -13.91
N LYS A 612 -20.28 -28.23 -13.42
CA LYS A 612 -21.45 -27.83 -14.22
C LYS A 612 -22.03 -26.49 -13.82
N LYS A 613 -21.71 -25.98 -12.63
CA LYS A 613 -22.28 -24.74 -12.11
C LYS A 613 -21.23 -23.86 -11.42
N VAL A 614 -21.30 -22.56 -11.70
CA VAL A 614 -20.53 -21.50 -11.02
C VAL A 614 -21.49 -20.52 -10.35
N THR A 615 -21.39 -20.37 -9.04
CA THR A 615 -22.15 -19.42 -8.22
C THR A 615 -21.26 -18.24 -7.83
N ALA A 616 -21.57 -17.02 -8.27
CA ALA A 616 -20.90 -15.80 -7.82
C ALA A 616 -21.50 -15.32 -6.49
N VAL A 617 -20.68 -15.27 -5.43
CA VAL A 617 -21.13 -14.84 -4.10
C VAL A 617 -20.73 -13.39 -3.84
N HIS A 618 -21.70 -12.54 -3.48
CA HIS A 618 -21.51 -11.09 -3.36
C HIS A 618 -22.44 -10.45 -2.31
N LYS A 619 -22.31 -9.15 -2.08
CA LYS A 619 -23.19 -8.31 -1.27
C LYS A 619 -23.59 -7.02 -2.01
N ALA A 620 -23.71 -7.12 -3.34
CA ALA A 620 -24.10 -6.04 -4.25
C ALA A 620 -25.43 -5.32 -3.89
N ASN A 621 -26.32 -5.93 -3.10
CA ASN A 621 -27.53 -5.28 -2.59
C ASN A 621 -27.22 -4.14 -1.59
N ILE A 622 -26.07 -4.19 -0.90
CA ILE A 622 -25.57 -3.13 -0.03
C ILE A 622 -24.44 -2.36 -0.73
N MET A 623 -23.41 -3.06 -1.20
CA MET A 623 -22.25 -2.47 -1.90
C MET A 623 -22.45 -2.45 -3.41
N LYS A 624 -23.34 -1.55 -3.87
CA LYS A 624 -23.78 -1.44 -5.27
C LYS A 624 -22.65 -1.19 -6.28
N LEU A 625 -21.57 -0.52 -5.86
CA LEU A 625 -20.42 -0.22 -6.72
C LEU A 625 -19.35 -1.32 -6.64
N GLY A 626 -18.77 -1.58 -5.46
CA GLY A 626 -17.68 -2.55 -5.31
C GLY A 626 -18.10 -3.98 -5.68
N ASP A 627 -19.07 -4.52 -4.94
CA ASP A 627 -19.57 -5.88 -5.21
C ASP A 627 -20.44 -5.95 -6.46
N GLY A 628 -21.10 -4.85 -6.83
CA GLY A 628 -21.78 -4.75 -8.11
C GLY A 628 -20.83 -4.85 -9.30
N LEU A 629 -19.62 -4.28 -9.20
CA LEU A 629 -18.57 -4.44 -10.22
C LEU A 629 -18.09 -5.88 -10.31
N PHE A 630 -17.86 -6.53 -9.17
CA PHE A 630 -17.49 -7.96 -9.14
C PHE A 630 -18.57 -8.83 -9.81
N LEU A 631 -19.84 -8.67 -9.43
CA LEU A 631 -20.95 -9.41 -9.99
C LEU A 631 -21.06 -9.23 -11.51
N LYS A 632 -21.04 -7.98 -11.99
CA LYS A 632 -21.08 -7.67 -13.43
C LYS A 632 -19.90 -8.27 -14.19
N SER A 633 -18.73 -8.34 -13.56
CA SER A 633 -17.54 -8.96 -14.16
C SER A 633 -17.72 -10.48 -14.28
N CYS A 634 -18.30 -11.13 -13.26
CA CYS A 634 -18.64 -12.55 -13.34
C CYS A 634 -19.71 -12.83 -14.41
N GLU A 635 -20.76 -12.01 -14.50
CA GLU A 635 -21.80 -12.09 -15.53
C GLU A 635 -21.21 -11.99 -16.94
N ALA A 636 -20.38 -10.97 -17.19
CA ALA A 636 -19.74 -10.78 -18.50
C ALA A 636 -18.83 -11.96 -18.89
N VAL A 637 -18.10 -12.53 -17.93
CA VAL A 637 -17.27 -13.72 -18.20
C VAL A 637 -18.14 -14.96 -18.42
N ALA A 638 -19.28 -15.10 -17.73
CA ALA A 638 -20.16 -16.24 -17.86
C ALA A 638 -20.71 -16.42 -19.28
N GLU A 639 -20.92 -15.31 -20.01
CA GLU A 639 -21.35 -15.31 -21.42
C GLU A 639 -20.38 -16.10 -22.33
N LEU A 640 -19.09 -16.17 -21.97
CA LEU A 640 -18.07 -16.91 -22.71
C LEU A 640 -18.11 -18.43 -22.47
N TYR A 641 -18.88 -18.90 -21.48
CA TYR A 641 -18.94 -20.31 -21.05
C TYR A 641 -20.38 -20.84 -21.00
N PRO A 642 -21.10 -20.91 -22.15
CA PRO A 642 -22.53 -21.24 -22.19
C PRO A 642 -22.87 -22.65 -21.68
N LYS A 643 -21.89 -23.56 -21.56
CA LYS A 643 -22.06 -24.92 -21.03
C LYS A 643 -22.05 -24.98 -19.49
N ILE A 644 -21.64 -23.92 -18.81
CA ILE A 644 -21.57 -23.84 -17.36
C ILE A 644 -22.73 -22.99 -16.89
N LYS A 645 -23.60 -23.54 -16.02
CA LYS A 645 -24.69 -22.79 -15.42
C LYS A 645 -24.10 -21.70 -14.52
N PHE A 646 -24.46 -20.45 -14.79
CA PHE A 646 -24.11 -19.33 -13.92
C PHE A 646 -25.30 -18.98 -13.02
N GLU A 647 -25.02 -18.67 -11.76
CA GLU A 647 -25.97 -18.07 -10.82
C GLU A 647 -25.24 -17.09 -9.89
N SER A 648 -25.99 -16.20 -9.26
CA SER A 648 -25.47 -15.29 -8.24
C SER A 648 -26.23 -15.46 -6.94
N MET A 649 -25.54 -15.24 -5.82
CA MET A 649 -26.14 -15.38 -4.48
C MET A 649 -25.57 -14.33 -3.54
N ILE A 650 -26.45 -13.65 -2.80
CA ILE A 650 -25.99 -12.77 -1.73
C ILE A 650 -25.33 -13.58 -0.60
N VAL A 651 -24.23 -13.09 -0.04
CA VAL A 651 -23.38 -13.82 0.90
C VAL A 651 -24.15 -14.30 2.14
N ASP A 652 -25.10 -13.51 2.66
CA ASP A 652 -25.94 -13.92 3.79
C ASP A 652 -26.76 -15.18 3.46
N ASN A 653 -27.46 -15.18 2.32
CA ASN A 653 -28.20 -16.36 1.87
C ASN A 653 -27.25 -17.51 1.58
N CYS A 654 -26.08 -17.24 0.98
CA CYS A 654 -25.06 -18.26 0.73
C CYS A 654 -24.62 -18.96 2.03
N THR A 655 -24.33 -18.21 3.10
CA THR A 655 -23.99 -18.79 4.40
C THR A 655 -25.13 -19.66 4.97
N MET A 656 -26.38 -19.18 4.90
CA MET A 656 -27.56 -19.93 5.35
C MET A 656 -27.75 -21.23 4.55
N GLN A 657 -27.55 -21.17 3.23
CA GLN A 657 -27.66 -22.30 2.32
C GLN A 657 -26.52 -23.30 2.49
N PHE A 658 -25.29 -22.87 2.80
CA PHE A 658 -24.18 -23.77 3.10
C PHE A 658 -24.50 -24.61 4.34
N VAL A 659 -25.08 -24.02 5.38
CA VAL A 659 -25.46 -24.78 6.58
C VAL A 659 -26.68 -25.66 6.34
N SER A 660 -27.68 -25.15 5.60
CA SER A 660 -28.96 -25.86 5.43
C SER A 660 -28.91 -26.97 4.37
N ASN A 661 -28.34 -26.68 3.20
CA ASN A 661 -28.25 -27.59 2.07
C ASN A 661 -26.95 -27.37 1.26
N PRO A 662 -25.78 -27.77 1.80
CA PRO A 662 -24.48 -27.53 1.15
C PRO A 662 -24.32 -28.23 -0.20
N ARG A 663 -25.07 -29.31 -0.46
CA ARG A 663 -24.97 -30.13 -1.69
C ARG A 663 -25.39 -29.39 -2.96
N GLN A 664 -26.06 -28.25 -2.83
CA GLN A 664 -26.47 -27.45 -3.98
C GLN A 664 -25.30 -26.73 -4.65
N PHE A 665 -24.16 -26.56 -3.96
CA PHE A 665 -23.02 -25.79 -4.47
C PHE A 665 -22.02 -26.68 -5.20
N ASP A 666 -21.54 -26.19 -6.35
CA ASP A 666 -20.53 -26.85 -7.18
C ASP A 666 -19.24 -26.03 -7.15
N VAL A 667 -19.09 -25.00 -8.00
CA VAL A 667 -18.01 -24.01 -7.89
C VAL A 667 -18.57 -22.69 -7.38
N CYS A 668 -17.97 -22.12 -6.34
CA CYS A 668 -18.32 -20.79 -5.84
C CYS A 668 -17.15 -19.82 -6.04
N VAL A 669 -17.39 -18.69 -6.70
CA VAL A 669 -16.39 -17.63 -6.90
C VAL A 669 -16.77 -16.39 -6.11
N MET A 670 -15.82 -15.78 -5.41
CA MET A 670 -16.12 -14.65 -4.51
C MET A 670 -14.94 -13.73 -4.21
N PRO A 671 -15.22 -12.47 -3.80
CA PRO A 671 -14.23 -11.54 -3.26
C PRO A 671 -13.54 -12.06 -2.00
N ASN A 672 -12.45 -11.37 -1.64
CA ASN A 672 -11.46 -11.84 -0.68
C ASN A 672 -12.03 -12.17 0.72
N LEU A 673 -12.75 -11.25 1.37
CA LEU A 673 -13.28 -11.47 2.71
C LEU A 673 -14.30 -12.62 2.77
N TYR A 674 -15.27 -12.64 1.85
CA TYR A 674 -16.31 -13.68 1.83
C TYR A 674 -15.72 -15.06 1.55
N GLY A 675 -14.72 -15.10 0.66
CA GLY A 675 -13.91 -16.28 0.41
C GLY A 675 -13.34 -16.89 1.68
N ASN A 676 -12.76 -16.06 2.55
CA ASN A 676 -12.22 -16.53 3.82
C ASN A 676 -13.31 -17.12 4.72
N ILE A 677 -14.41 -16.39 4.89
CA ILE A 677 -15.49 -16.78 5.81
C ILE A 677 -16.16 -18.08 5.34
N ILE A 678 -16.54 -18.14 4.06
CA ILE A 678 -17.21 -19.30 3.46
C ILE A 678 -16.28 -20.52 3.47
N THR A 679 -14.99 -20.34 3.21
CA THR A 679 -14.02 -21.45 3.29
C THR A 679 -13.99 -22.07 4.68
N ASN A 680 -13.91 -21.26 5.74
CA ASN A 680 -13.89 -21.76 7.12
C ASN A 680 -15.23 -22.39 7.54
N LEU A 681 -16.35 -21.77 7.14
CA LEU A 681 -17.68 -22.35 7.32
C LEU A 681 -17.76 -23.74 6.68
N ALA A 682 -17.41 -23.83 5.40
CA ALA A 682 -17.48 -25.05 4.61
C ALA A 682 -16.53 -26.13 5.13
N ALA A 683 -15.35 -25.76 5.62
CA ALA A 683 -14.45 -26.69 6.32
C ALA A 683 -15.10 -27.28 7.57
N GLY A 684 -15.77 -26.47 8.38
CA GLY A 684 -16.55 -26.94 9.53
C GLY A 684 -17.64 -27.96 9.16
N LEU A 685 -18.27 -27.80 7.99
CA LEU A 685 -19.32 -28.73 7.51
C LEU A 685 -18.79 -30.12 7.13
N VAL A 686 -17.51 -30.24 6.78
CA VAL A 686 -16.88 -31.50 6.35
C VAL A 686 -15.94 -32.11 7.39
N GLY A 687 -15.97 -31.61 8.64
CA GLY A 687 -15.24 -32.20 9.77
C GLY A 687 -14.07 -31.35 10.30
N GLY A 688 -13.92 -30.12 9.79
CA GLY A 688 -13.00 -29.12 10.32
C GLY A 688 -11.77 -28.86 9.46
N ALA A 689 -10.94 -27.93 9.93
CA ALA A 689 -9.77 -27.43 9.22
C ALA A 689 -8.72 -28.51 8.88
N GLY A 690 -8.60 -29.53 9.73
CA GLY A 690 -7.65 -30.63 9.58
C GLY A 690 -7.89 -31.54 8.38
N LEU A 691 -8.97 -31.35 7.62
CA LEU A 691 -9.35 -32.22 6.50
C LEU A 691 -9.32 -31.55 5.12
N VAL A 692 -9.22 -30.22 5.07
CA VAL A 692 -9.48 -29.47 3.83
C VAL A 692 -8.17 -29.03 3.17
N ALA A 693 -7.98 -29.43 1.92
CA ALA A 693 -6.82 -29.07 1.11
C ALA A 693 -7.04 -27.75 0.34
N GLY A 694 -5.97 -26.97 0.17
CA GLY A 694 -5.99 -25.68 -0.52
C GLY A 694 -4.80 -25.48 -1.46
N ALA A 695 -4.95 -24.56 -2.40
CA ALA A 695 -3.87 -24.08 -3.25
C ALA A 695 -4.11 -22.63 -3.69
N SER A 696 -3.07 -21.83 -3.70
CA SER A 696 -3.01 -20.47 -4.22
C SER A 696 -2.31 -20.47 -5.57
N PHE A 697 -2.97 -19.96 -6.61
CA PHE A 697 -2.48 -19.93 -7.97
C PHE A 697 -2.09 -18.52 -8.39
N SER A 698 -0.96 -18.42 -9.11
CA SER A 698 -0.59 -17.27 -9.92
C SER A 698 -0.44 -17.70 -11.39
N HIS A 699 -0.04 -16.78 -12.25
CA HIS A 699 0.30 -17.09 -13.64
C HIS A 699 1.61 -17.88 -13.80
N LYS A 700 2.52 -17.86 -12.81
CA LYS A 700 3.88 -18.44 -12.90
C LYS A 700 4.13 -19.57 -11.92
N CYS A 701 3.48 -19.55 -10.77
CA CYS A 701 3.73 -20.46 -9.67
C CYS A 701 2.45 -20.84 -8.91
N VAL A 702 2.52 -21.94 -8.17
CA VAL A 702 1.44 -22.44 -7.31
C VAL A 702 1.98 -22.71 -5.90
N LEU A 703 1.25 -22.21 -4.91
CA LEU A 703 1.53 -22.41 -3.49
C LEU A 703 0.46 -23.31 -2.88
N PHE A 704 0.86 -24.48 -2.40
CA PHE A 704 0.02 -25.48 -1.75
C PHE A 704 0.05 -25.28 -0.23
N GLU A 705 -1.12 -25.05 0.37
CA GLU A 705 -1.29 -24.90 1.83
C GLU A 705 -2.62 -25.56 2.28
N GLN A 706 -2.88 -25.64 3.58
CA GLN A 706 -4.19 -26.12 4.06
C GLN A 706 -5.29 -25.12 3.68
N GLY A 707 -6.46 -25.63 3.32
CA GLY A 707 -7.56 -24.80 2.82
C GLY A 707 -8.14 -23.86 3.88
N ALA A 708 -8.20 -24.33 5.12
CA ALA A 708 -8.54 -23.51 6.29
C ALA A 708 -7.25 -23.14 7.04
N ARG A 709 -7.08 -21.86 7.36
CA ARG A 709 -5.80 -21.29 7.82
C ARG A 709 -5.74 -21.21 9.34
N HIS A 710 -5.53 -22.35 9.98
CA HIS A 710 -5.37 -22.44 11.43
C HIS A 710 -3.98 -22.97 11.79
N THR A 711 -3.24 -22.22 12.61
CA THR A 711 -1.91 -22.62 13.08
C THR A 711 -1.97 -23.63 14.23
N TYR A 712 -3.11 -23.70 14.93
CA TYR A 712 -3.34 -24.55 16.10
C TYR A 712 -2.20 -24.49 17.14
N GLY A 713 -1.79 -23.26 17.49
CA GLY A 713 -0.59 -22.99 18.29
C GLY A 713 -0.57 -23.68 19.67
N GLU A 714 -1.73 -23.90 20.29
CA GLU A 714 -1.85 -24.59 21.57
C GLU A 714 -1.54 -26.10 21.49
N ALA A 715 -1.44 -26.68 20.30
CA ALA A 715 -1.14 -28.10 20.07
C ALA A 715 0.31 -28.38 19.66
N VAL A 716 1.16 -27.33 19.54
CA VAL A 716 2.57 -27.45 19.19
C VAL A 716 3.28 -28.48 20.05
N GLY A 717 3.96 -29.44 19.42
CA GLY A 717 4.78 -30.45 20.09
C GLY A 717 3.99 -31.53 20.83
N LYS A 718 2.65 -31.47 20.84
CA LYS A 718 1.80 -32.48 21.48
C LYS A 718 1.56 -33.70 20.60
N ASN A 719 1.91 -33.64 19.31
CA ASN A 719 1.74 -34.75 18.36
C ASN A 719 0.27 -35.18 18.25
N VAL A 720 -0.65 -34.20 18.23
CA VAL A 720 -2.11 -34.42 18.17
C VAL A 720 -2.77 -33.78 16.96
N ALA A 721 -2.06 -33.00 16.14
CA ALA A 721 -2.64 -32.38 14.97
C ALA A 721 -2.95 -33.42 13.88
N ASN A 722 -4.00 -33.16 13.11
CA ASN A 722 -4.42 -34.02 12.02
C ASN A 722 -3.62 -33.72 10.73
N PRO A 723 -2.80 -34.66 10.22
CA PRO A 723 -2.01 -34.45 9.01
C PRO A 723 -2.83 -34.56 7.72
N THR A 724 -4.10 -34.95 7.79
CA THR A 724 -4.94 -35.24 6.61
C THR A 724 -4.96 -34.09 5.59
N ALA A 725 -5.28 -32.86 6.02
CA ALA A 725 -5.33 -31.70 5.12
C ALA A 725 -3.98 -31.48 4.41
N MET A 726 -2.86 -31.56 5.15
CA MET A 726 -1.54 -31.32 4.59
C MET A 726 -1.11 -32.47 3.65
N LEU A 727 -1.46 -33.71 3.97
CA LEU A 727 -1.23 -34.87 3.10
C LEU A 727 -2.06 -34.77 1.80
N LEU A 728 -3.33 -34.38 1.87
CA LEU A 728 -4.17 -34.16 0.69
C LEU A 728 -3.69 -32.98 -0.15
N THR A 729 -3.26 -31.89 0.50
CA THR A 729 -2.59 -30.76 -0.18
C THR A 729 -1.32 -31.22 -0.90
N SER A 730 -0.51 -32.06 -0.27
CA SER A 730 0.71 -32.62 -0.89
C SER A 730 0.40 -33.56 -2.05
N ALA A 731 -0.69 -34.34 -1.97
CA ALA A 731 -1.18 -35.17 -3.08
C ALA A 731 -1.63 -34.31 -4.27
N ASN A 732 -2.26 -33.16 -4.03
CA ASN A 732 -2.63 -32.21 -5.08
C ASN A 732 -1.40 -31.56 -5.72
N LEU A 733 -0.35 -31.28 -4.94
CA LEU A 733 0.94 -30.84 -5.46
C LEU A 733 1.53 -31.88 -6.41
N LEU A 734 1.53 -33.15 -6.03
CA LEU A 734 2.03 -34.24 -6.88
C LEU A 734 1.27 -34.32 -8.21
N SER A 735 -0.06 -34.27 -8.18
CA SER A 735 -0.87 -34.20 -9.40
C SER A 735 -0.51 -32.98 -10.27
N HIS A 736 -0.23 -31.82 -9.67
CA HIS A 736 0.12 -30.60 -10.39
C HIS A 736 1.47 -30.71 -11.14
N VAL A 737 2.45 -31.42 -10.58
CA VAL A 737 3.77 -31.65 -11.20
C VAL A 737 3.82 -32.91 -12.06
N ASN A 738 2.67 -33.42 -12.51
CA ASN A 738 2.52 -34.64 -13.33
C ASN A 738 3.01 -35.93 -12.64
N LEU A 739 3.02 -35.96 -11.31
CA LEU A 739 3.31 -37.13 -10.48
C LEU A 739 2.01 -37.80 -10.01
N GLN A 740 1.08 -38.00 -10.94
CA GLN A 740 -0.29 -38.46 -10.66
C GLN A 740 -0.33 -39.78 -9.88
N TYR A 741 0.51 -40.75 -10.23
CA TYR A 741 0.62 -42.04 -9.54
C TYR A 741 0.87 -41.87 -8.02
N TYR A 742 1.84 -41.02 -7.66
CA TYR A 742 2.17 -40.78 -6.24
C TYR A 742 1.06 -39.98 -5.55
N GLY A 743 0.47 -39.01 -6.23
CA GLY A 743 -0.67 -38.25 -5.70
C GLY A 743 -1.87 -39.13 -5.38
N ASP A 744 -2.23 -40.03 -6.30
CA ASP A 744 -3.33 -40.97 -6.12
C ASP A 744 -3.04 -42.01 -5.04
N MET A 745 -1.80 -42.53 -4.97
CA MET A 745 -1.36 -43.41 -3.89
C MET A 745 -1.58 -42.79 -2.50
N VAL A 746 -1.08 -41.57 -2.28
CA VAL A 746 -1.20 -40.88 -0.99
C VAL A 746 -2.67 -40.58 -0.68
N ARG A 747 -3.43 -40.07 -1.66
CA ARG A 747 -4.86 -39.75 -1.50
C ARG A 747 -5.67 -40.99 -1.12
N ASN A 748 -5.47 -42.10 -1.83
CA ASN A 748 -6.18 -43.36 -1.58
C ASN A 748 -5.82 -43.95 -0.22
N ALA A 749 -4.53 -43.90 0.17
CA ALA A 749 -4.10 -44.38 1.48
C ALA A 749 -4.75 -43.58 2.63
N VAL A 750 -4.83 -42.25 2.51
CA VAL A 750 -5.54 -41.40 3.48
C VAL A 750 -7.04 -41.75 3.52
N GLU A 751 -7.71 -41.85 2.37
CA GLU A 751 -9.13 -42.23 2.31
C GLU A 751 -9.38 -43.62 2.92
N MET A 752 -8.49 -44.59 2.72
CA MET A 752 -8.57 -45.92 3.33
C MET A 752 -8.45 -45.88 4.85
N VAL A 753 -7.52 -45.09 5.41
CA VAL A 753 -7.37 -44.93 6.86
C VAL A 753 -8.64 -44.34 7.48
N LEU A 754 -9.18 -43.28 6.85
CA LEU A 754 -10.40 -42.63 7.32
C LEU A 754 -11.63 -43.55 7.22
N LYS A 755 -11.77 -44.28 6.11
CA LYS A 755 -12.84 -45.26 5.88
C LYS A 755 -12.79 -46.42 6.86
N ALA A 756 -11.60 -46.92 7.18
CA ALA A 756 -11.42 -47.97 8.20
C ALA A 756 -11.79 -47.47 9.60
N GLY A 757 -11.58 -46.19 9.88
CA GLY A 757 -12.00 -45.53 11.13
C GLY A 757 -11.24 -45.95 12.40
N LYS A 758 -10.26 -46.85 12.28
CA LYS A 758 -9.48 -47.39 13.43
C LYS A 758 -8.45 -46.41 13.98
N VAL A 759 -7.85 -45.58 13.11
CA VAL A 759 -6.82 -44.61 13.46
C VAL A 759 -7.36 -43.22 13.15
N ARG A 760 -7.86 -42.54 14.17
CA ARG A 760 -8.45 -41.19 14.07
C ARG A 760 -7.80 -40.27 15.08
N THR A 761 -7.44 -39.08 14.64
CA THR A 761 -6.95 -38.00 15.50
C THR A 761 -8.10 -37.40 16.32
N LYS A 762 -7.75 -36.59 17.33
CA LYS A 762 -8.68 -36.08 18.34
C LYS A 762 -9.82 -35.23 17.75
N ASP A 763 -9.53 -34.43 16.73
CA ASP A 763 -10.50 -33.62 15.97
C ASP A 763 -11.57 -34.45 15.26
N LEU A 764 -11.26 -35.71 14.91
CA LEU A 764 -12.19 -36.68 14.32
C LEU A 764 -12.84 -37.60 15.36
N GLY A 765 -12.74 -37.25 16.65
CA GLY A 765 -13.28 -38.04 17.77
C GLY A 765 -12.46 -39.27 18.15
N GLY A 766 -11.22 -39.41 17.66
CA GLY A 766 -10.32 -40.49 18.04
C GLY A 766 -9.28 -40.11 19.10
N GLN A 767 -8.28 -40.97 19.29
CA GLN A 767 -7.18 -40.80 20.26
C GLN A 767 -5.80 -41.02 19.63
N ALA A 768 -5.74 -41.20 18.30
CA ALA A 768 -4.48 -41.41 17.62
C ALA A 768 -3.68 -40.10 17.55
N THR A 769 -2.37 -40.23 17.67
CA THR A 769 -1.40 -39.16 17.46
C THR A 769 -1.16 -38.88 15.98
N THR A 770 -0.57 -37.74 15.65
CA THR A 770 -0.14 -37.39 14.28
C THR A 770 0.72 -38.50 13.70
N LYS A 771 1.77 -38.92 14.42
CA LYS A 771 2.67 -40.03 14.01
C LYS A 771 1.94 -41.35 13.78
N GLN A 772 1.02 -41.74 14.66
CA GLN A 772 0.25 -42.98 14.47
C GLN A 772 -0.61 -42.93 13.20
N PHE A 773 -1.19 -41.77 12.90
CA PHE A 773 -1.93 -41.54 11.67
C PHE A 773 -1.00 -41.62 10.44
N THR A 774 0.14 -40.95 10.47
CA THR A 774 1.17 -41.01 9.40
C THR A 774 1.61 -42.44 9.10
N MET A 775 1.92 -43.22 10.14
CA MET A 775 2.30 -44.63 9.98
C MET A 775 1.16 -45.48 9.42
N ALA A 776 -0.09 -45.20 9.79
CA ALA A 776 -1.24 -45.89 9.23
C ALA A 776 -1.41 -45.58 7.73
N VAL A 777 -1.15 -44.34 7.31
CA VAL A 777 -1.13 -43.97 5.88
C VAL A 777 -0.03 -44.73 5.15
N ILE A 778 1.20 -44.73 5.66
CA ILE A 778 2.35 -45.44 5.05
C ILE A 778 2.03 -46.93 4.84
N ARG A 779 1.50 -47.62 5.85
CA ARG A 779 1.10 -49.03 5.74
C ARG A 779 0.04 -49.32 4.68
N ASN A 780 -0.82 -48.35 4.37
CA ASN A 780 -1.85 -48.50 3.34
C ASN A 780 -1.34 -48.11 1.94
N MET A 781 -0.23 -47.38 1.83
CA MET A 781 0.44 -47.15 0.54
C MET A 781 1.09 -48.43 0.00
N GLU A 782 1.60 -49.31 0.87
CA GLU A 782 2.17 -50.61 0.46
C GLU A 782 1.16 -51.56 -0.20
N ARG A 783 -0.13 -51.25 -0.10
CA ARG A 783 -1.23 -52.03 -0.68
C ARG A 783 -1.71 -51.48 -2.03
N TYR A 784 -1.14 -50.35 -2.47
CA TYR A 784 -1.47 -49.64 -3.70
C TYR A 784 -0.49 -50.01 -4.81
#